data_AF-A0A7R8YNI6-F1
#
_entry.id   AF-A0A7R8YNI6-F1
#
_cell.length_a   1.000
_cell.length_b   1.000
_cell.length_c   1.000
_cell.angle_alpha   90.00
_cell.angle_beta   90.00
_cell.angle_gamma   90.00
#
_symmetry.space_group_name_H-M   'P 1'
#
loop_
_entity.id
_entity.type
_entity.pdbx_description
1 polymer ?
#
loop_
_entity_poly.entity_id
_entity_poly.type
_entity_poly.pdbx_seq_one_letter_code
_entity_poly.pdbx_strand_id
1 'polypeptide(L)'
;MRIEFSINKKKYSVKSEDLPASITLNTFIRDHAELFGTNRGVYSCLTLLNVCHGWEIVTIEGLGNRLDGYHPLQERLAHFNGTQCGYCSPGFIMQMYSLLEGSKGRITSKEIENSFGGNLCRCTGYRPILDTMKSFASNCEYDFVDVDIEDLKICPKVGKVCDRKCKIPKMVKFNGDRTWYHPHSLPEVFDILDNIQDRHYMLVAGNTAQGVYRSSGVEVYIDVNNVTELRSYDVGDVVELGGNMPLTEVMRVLENASKLDGFEYFRGLLKHLDLVASVQIRNLGTIAGNLMMKHEHNEFASDIFVMLLTVDARLVVANNSSQVKMTLLEFLDFDMARHVIVKIILPQWDKDTTLHGAYKILPRAQHAHAFVNAGFLFSVSGGKIRSSKIVFGGINSRFNESIATVDFFKGRNLFDPKTFEQALNILDTELQLDWVLPAPSPEYRQPLKDAIRIEDISYYEDSDDDFVDLEEELPNEKRFSKTKRIRGHFELGLQFHLSIESNTTVCIPREDGLFLYSSTQYMDLVQTSITNALNLPDNRIEIEVRRTGGSFGSRISRCNHVAVGCALASWLSNRPVRFVQTIENNMRISGKRFACIADYTVTVDEQGRIQSYTLNFYEDMGFSTNESPIDDFTIPAVPNCYNKTSSWQINGNNVITDAPSNSWFRAPGTLEGIAMTENVMEHIAWEVKMDPVDVRYNNIPDDSYMKKLLPDFIKQIRIPSTTQGHKCFQ
;
A
#
# COMPACT_ATOMS: atom_id res chain seq x y z
N MET A 1 0.96 -31.22 21.71
CA MET A 1 -0.44 -31.48 21.21
C MET A 1 -0.48 -31.21 19.70
N ARG A 2 -1.54 -31.54 18.95
CA ARG A 2 -1.60 -31.31 17.49
C ARG A 2 -2.49 -30.12 17.10
N ILE A 3 -2.06 -29.37 16.09
CA ILE A 3 -2.82 -28.34 15.40
C ILE A 3 -3.56 -29.03 14.26
N GLU A 4 -4.89 -28.92 14.22
CA GLU A 4 -5.73 -29.57 13.23
C GLU A 4 -6.47 -28.54 12.39
N PHE A 5 -6.45 -28.69 11.08
CA PHE A 5 -7.13 -27.82 10.13
C PHE A 5 -7.38 -28.56 8.81
N SER A 6 -8.22 -28.01 7.94
CA SER A 6 -8.40 -28.53 6.58
C SER A 6 -7.98 -27.53 5.52
N ILE A 7 -7.21 -28.01 4.55
CA ILE A 7 -6.61 -27.28 3.44
C ILE A 7 -7.16 -27.95 2.17
N ASN A 8 -7.94 -27.24 1.36
CA ASN A 8 -8.80 -27.78 0.29
C ASN A 8 -9.56 -29.05 0.70
N LYS A 9 -10.26 -29.01 1.85
CA LYS A 9 -11.00 -30.17 2.41
C LYS A 9 -10.12 -31.37 2.82
N LYS A 10 -8.82 -31.42 2.46
CA LYS A 10 -7.83 -32.37 2.96
C LYS A 10 -7.42 -31.97 4.37
N LYS A 11 -7.50 -32.90 5.32
CA LYS A 11 -7.17 -32.65 6.73
C LYS A 11 -5.67 -32.73 6.97
N TYR A 12 -5.16 -31.83 7.78
CA TYR A 12 -3.79 -31.81 8.29
C TYR A 12 -3.83 -31.84 9.83
N SER A 13 -2.88 -32.54 10.43
CA SER A 13 -2.77 -32.74 11.88
C SER A 13 -1.29 -32.71 12.23
N VAL A 14 -0.80 -31.51 12.54
CA VAL A 14 0.63 -31.18 12.68
C VAL A 14 0.98 -31.10 14.16
N LYS A 15 2.13 -31.62 14.61
CA LYS A 15 2.59 -31.33 15.97
C LYS A 15 3.17 -29.92 16.00
N SER A 16 2.75 -29.10 16.95
CA SER A 16 3.30 -27.76 17.17
C SER A 16 4.80 -27.75 17.50
N GLU A 17 5.32 -28.88 18.00
CA GLU A 17 6.73 -29.08 18.39
C GLU A 17 7.64 -29.33 17.18
N ASP A 18 7.08 -29.79 16.05
CA ASP A 18 7.85 -30.18 14.86
C ASP A 18 8.11 -28.97 13.91
N LEU A 19 7.62 -27.76 14.24
CA LEU A 19 7.74 -26.53 13.43
C LEU A 19 8.07 -25.30 14.31
N PRO A 20 8.73 -24.26 13.78
CA PRO A 20 8.97 -23.01 14.49
C PRO A 20 7.66 -22.32 14.90
N ALA A 21 7.57 -21.87 16.15
CA ALA A 21 6.39 -21.18 16.67
C ALA A 21 5.99 -19.88 15.95
N SER A 22 6.88 -19.30 15.13
CA SER A 22 6.62 -18.13 14.28
C SER A 22 6.29 -18.46 12.82
N ILE A 23 6.10 -19.74 12.46
CA ILE A 23 5.85 -20.15 11.07
C ILE A 23 4.55 -19.55 10.53
N THR A 24 4.65 -18.90 9.37
CA THR A 24 3.49 -18.32 8.68
C THR A 24 2.72 -19.38 7.90
N LEU A 25 1.43 -19.15 7.71
CA LEU A 25 0.58 -20.00 6.87
C LEU A 25 1.14 -20.08 5.44
N ASN A 26 1.73 -19.01 4.91
CA ASN A 26 2.39 -18.99 3.60
C ASN A 26 3.63 -19.91 3.56
N THR A 27 4.50 -19.86 4.57
CA THR A 27 5.65 -20.75 4.68
C THR A 27 5.18 -22.21 4.71
N PHE A 28 4.18 -22.51 5.54
CA PHE A 28 3.61 -23.85 5.61
C PHE A 28 2.99 -24.33 4.28
N ILE A 29 2.22 -23.47 3.60
CA ILE A 29 1.59 -23.71 2.28
C ILE A 29 2.60 -23.87 1.13
N ARG A 30 3.84 -23.39 1.30
CA ARG A 30 4.90 -23.47 0.27
C ARG A 30 5.89 -24.60 0.51
N ASP A 31 6.18 -24.91 1.77
CA ASP A 31 7.30 -25.78 2.15
C ASP A 31 6.89 -27.11 2.80
N HIS A 32 5.63 -27.26 3.25
CA HIS A 32 5.19 -28.42 4.06
C HIS A 32 3.83 -29.02 3.68
N ALA A 33 2.83 -28.20 3.44
CA ALA A 33 1.60 -28.61 2.78
C ALA A 33 1.69 -28.10 1.35
N GLU A 34 1.66 -29.01 0.37
CA GLU A 34 1.47 -28.62 -1.02
C GLU A 34 0.04 -28.06 -1.19
N LEU A 35 -0.05 -26.74 -0.99
CA LEU A 35 -1.13 -25.79 -1.30
C LEU A 35 -2.36 -25.72 -0.35
N PHE A 36 -2.99 -24.52 -0.28
CA PHE A 36 -4.42 -24.17 0.04
C PHE A 36 -4.91 -23.47 1.36
N GLY A 37 -4.88 -22.11 1.52
CA GLY A 37 -6.13 -21.28 1.48
C GLY A 37 -6.77 -20.31 2.56
N THR A 38 -8.05 -19.86 2.38
CA THR A 38 -9.13 -19.49 3.40
C THR A 38 -10.50 -18.93 2.87
N ASN A 39 -11.62 -19.01 3.67
CA ASN A 39 -12.98 -18.42 3.46
C ASN A 39 -13.14 -16.91 3.82
N ARG A 40 -12.05 -16.24 4.22
CA ARG A 40 -11.92 -14.77 4.27
C ARG A 40 -10.59 -14.44 3.60
N GLY A 41 -10.55 -13.39 2.77
CA GLY A 41 -9.32 -12.91 2.16
C GLY A 41 -8.36 -12.40 3.23
N VAL A 42 -7.24 -13.09 3.41
CA VAL A 42 -6.18 -12.77 4.39
C VAL A 42 -4.81 -12.90 3.75
N TYR A 43 -3.83 -12.16 4.28
CA TYR A 43 -2.44 -12.36 3.89
C TYR A 43 -1.83 -13.55 4.66
N SER A 44 -1.66 -14.67 3.95
CA SER A 44 -1.04 -15.88 4.50
C SER A 44 0.40 -15.67 4.98
N CYS A 45 1.08 -14.62 4.50
CA CYS A 45 2.42 -14.23 4.96
C CYS A 45 2.45 -13.51 6.32
N LEU A 46 1.30 -13.07 6.84
CA LEU A 46 1.16 -12.48 8.18
C LEU A 46 0.36 -13.39 9.13
N THR A 47 -0.47 -14.28 8.60
CA THR A 47 -1.21 -15.27 9.40
C THR A 47 -0.25 -16.33 9.95
N LEU A 48 -0.21 -16.53 11.27
CA LEU A 48 0.59 -17.59 11.92
C LEU A 48 -0.12 -18.94 11.81
N LEU A 49 0.61 -20.04 11.59
CA LEU A 49 -0.01 -21.36 11.42
C LEU A 49 -0.78 -21.81 12.68
N ASN A 50 -0.30 -21.45 13.86
CA ASN A 50 -0.87 -21.90 15.13
C ASN A 50 -2.28 -21.32 15.39
N VAL A 51 -2.62 -20.14 14.83
CA VAL A 51 -3.99 -19.59 14.94
C VAL A 51 -4.98 -20.26 13.98
N CYS A 52 -4.51 -21.03 13.00
CA CYS A 52 -5.36 -21.70 12.01
C CYS A 52 -6.06 -22.96 12.54
N HIS A 53 -5.98 -23.26 13.84
CA HIS A 53 -6.64 -24.43 14.42
C HIS A 53 -8.17 -24.40 14.17
N GLY A 54 -8.70 -25.45 13.55
CA GLY A 54 -10.11 -25.58 13.18
C GLY A 54 -10.52 -24.86 11.89
N TRP A 55 -9.60 -24.18 11.19
CA TRP A 55 -9.95 -23.43 9.97
C TRP A 55 -10.15 -24.35 8.75
N GLU A 56 -11.02 -23.93 7.82
CA GLU A 56 -11.14 -24.47 6.46
C GLU A 56 -10.54 -23.49 5.45
N ILE A 57 -9.54 -23.97 4.72
CA ILE A 57 -8.49 -23.19 4.08
C ILE A 57 -8.62 -23.52 2.55
N VAL A 58 -9.05 -22.60 1.65
CA VAL A 58 -9.09 -22.71 0.13
C VAL A 58 -8.15 -21.71 -0.63
N THR A 59 -7.13 -22.10 -1.44
CA THR A 59 -6.34 -21.19 -2.35
C THR A 59 -6.64 -21.43 -3.84
N ILE A 60 -5.94 -20.72 -4.74
CA ILE A 60 -6.19 -20.57 -6.16
C ILE A 60 -6.39 -21.89 -6.91
N GLU A 61 -5.49 -22.87 -6.78
CA GLU A 61 -5.61 -24.15 -7.48
C GLU A 61 -6.72 -25.07 -6.89
N GLY A 62 -7.36 -24.62 -5.79
CA GLY A 62 -8.55 -25.20 -5.19
C GLY A 62 -9.87 -24.67 -5.73
N LEU A 63 -9.84 -23.54 -6.43
CA LEU A 63 -10.96 -23.07 -7.23
C LEU A 63 -11.04 -23.84 -8.55
N GLY A 64 -9.87 -24.12 -9.14
CA GLY A 64 -9.73 -24.85 -10.41
C GLY A 64 -8.27 -24.89 -10.88
N ASN A 65 -7.96 -25.81 -11.79
CA ASN A 65 -6.63 -25.99 -12.38
C ASN A 65 -6.71 -26.76 -13.72
N ARG A 66 -5.57 -26.94 -14.39
CA ARG A 66 -5.48 -27.59 -15.72
C ARG A 66 -5.94 -29.05 -15.80
N LEU A 67 -6.12 -29.74 -14.67
CA LEU A 67 -6.56 -31.14 -14.61
C LEU A 67 -8.05 -31.23 -14.31
N ASP A 68 -8.54 -30.42 -13.37
CA ASP A 68 -9.91 -30.47 -12.86
C ASP A 68 -10.87 -29.49 -13.57
N GLY A 69 -10.34 -28.63 -14.43
CA GLY A 69 -11.04 -27.47 -15.01
C GLY A 69 -10.74 -26.19 -14.25
N TYR A 70 -10.74 -25.05 -14.95
CA TYR A 70 -10.53 -23.74 -14.34
C TYR A 70 -11.83 -23.17 -13.79
N HIS A 71 -11.73 -22.39 -12.72
CA HIS A 71 -12.86 -21.63 -12.16
C HIS A 71 -13.18 -20.44 -13.07
N PRO A 72 -14.45 -20.00 -13.21
CA PRO A 72 -14.78 -18.87 -14.08
C PRO A 72 -14.01 -17.57 -13.78
N LEU A 73 -13.62 -17.31 -12.52
CA LEU A 73 -12.70 -16.21 -12.17
C LEU A 73 -11.30 -16.34 -12.82
N GLN A 74 -10.77 -17.57 -12.93
CA GLN A 74 -9.48 -17.84 -13.55
C GLN A 74 -9.58 -17.71 -15.08
N GLU A 75 -10.63 -18.28 -15.67
CA GLU A 75 -10.88 -18.23 -17.11
C GLU A 75 -11.13 -16.81 -17.59
N ARG A 76 -11.99 -16.04 -16.88
CA ARG A 76 -12.32 -14.67 -17.26
C ARG A 76 -11.12 -13.73 -17.11
N LEU A 77 -10.26 -13.92 -16.10
CA LEU A 77 -9.00 -13.15 -16.00
C LEU A 77 -8.06 -13.41 -17.17
N ALA A 78 -7.99 -14.65 -17.68
CA ALA A 78 -7.23 -14.96 -18.87
C ALA A 78 -7.87 -14.34 -20.12
N HIS A 79 -9.19 -14.48 -20.30
CA HIS A 79 -9.95 -13.94 -21.43
C HIS A 79 -9.81 -12.42 -21.59
N PHE A 80 -9.87 -11.67 -20.49
CA PHE A 80 -9.75 -10.20 -20.48
C PHE A 80 -8.30 -9.70 -20.54
N ASN A 81 -7.30 -10.58 -20.70
CA ASN A 81 -5.88 -10.23 -20.64
C ASN A 81 -5.46 -9.59 -19.29
N GLY A 82 -6.19 -9.92 -18.21
CA GLY A 82 -5.91 -9.45 -16.84
C GLY A 82 -4.64 -10.07 -16.21
N THR A 83 -3.83 -10.79 -16.99
CA THR A 83 -2.61 -11.45 -16.53
C THR A 83 -1.50 -11.32 -17.57
N GLN A 84 -0.29 -10.95 -17.12
CA GLN A 84 0.93 -10.93 -17.94
C GLN A 84 1.97 -11.89 -17.36
N CYS A 85 2.78 -11.47 -16.40
CA CYS A 85 3.77 -12.34 -15.73
C CYS A 85 3.14 -13.41 -14.82
N GLY A 86 1.83 -13.32 -14.54
CA GLY A 86 1.06 -14.28 -13.75
C GLY A 86 1.26 -14.24 -12.23
N TYR A 87 2.31 -13.60 -11.72
CA TYR A 87 2.71 -13.76 -10.31
C TYR A 87 1.73 -13.13 -9.30
N CYS A 88 1.07 -12.03 -9.65
CA CYS A 88 0.03 -11.41 -8.81
C CYS A 88 -1.37 -12.02 -9.00
N SER A 89 -1.61 -12.71 -10.11
CA SER A 89 -2.93 -13.19 -10.54
C SER A 89 -3.65 -14.07 -9.51
N PRO A 90 -2.97 -14.99 -8.78
CA PRO A 90 -3.57 -15.72 -7.66
C PRO A 90 -4.17 -14.82 -6.57
N GLY A 91 -3.49 -13.74 -6.20
CA GLY A 91 -3.95 -12.83 -5.15
C GLY A 91 -5.22 -12.07 -5.54
N PHE A 92 -5.29 -11.61 -6.80
CA PHE A 92 -6.49 -10.96 -7.33
C PHE A 92 -7.69 -11.92 -7.39
N ILE A 93 -7.50 -13.14 -7.88
CA ILE A 93 -8.57 -14.13 -7.98
C ILE A 93 -9.06 -14.55 -6.58
N MET A 94 -8.15 -14.80 -5.63
CA MET A 94 -8.54 -15.18 -4.27
C MET A 94 -9.25 -14.05 -3.51
N GLN A 95 -8.85 -12.80 -3.76
CA GLN A 95 -9.59 -11.65 -3.22
C GLN A 95 -11.00 -11.58 -3.82
N MET A 96 -11.15 -11.68 -5.14
CA MET A 96 -12.47 -11.66 -5.79
C MET A 96 -13.37 -12.81 -5.31
N TYR A 97 -12.81 -14.02 -5.19
CA TYR A 97 -13.52 -15.17 -4.66
C TYR A 97 -14.03 -14.93 -3.23
N SER A 98 -13.18 -14.38 -2.35
CA SER A 98 -13.60 -14.03 -0.98
C SER A 98 -14.69 -12.95 -0.94
N LEU A 99 -14.71 -12.02 -1.89
CA LEU A 99 -15.74 -10.99 -1.97
C LEU A 99 -17.08 -11.60 -2.36
N LEU A 100 -17.10 -12.43 -3.42
CA LEU A 100 -18.32 -13.11 -3.89
C LEU A 100 -18.91 -14.06 -2.83
N GLU A 101 -18.07 -14.83 -2.13
CA GLU A 101 -18.49 -15.71 -1.02
C GLU A 101 -19.04 -14.94 0.19
N GLY A 102 -18.51 -13.73 0.45
CA GLY A 102 -18.94 -12.84 1.53
C GLY A 102 -20.25 -12.10 1.21
N SER A 103 -20.38 -11.58 -0.01
CA SER A 103 -21.55 -10.83 -0.49
C SER A 103 -22.70 -11.71 -0.98
N LYS A 104 -22.48 -13.04 -1.06
CA LYS A 104 -23.38 -13.99 -1.74
C LYS A 104 -23.64 -13.60 -3.20
N GLY A 105 -22.59 -13.16 -3.89
CA GLY A 105 -22.64 -12.71 -5.28
C GLY A 105 -23.26 -11.33 -5.52
N ARG A 106 -23.79 -10.65 -4.49
CA ARG A 106 -24.43 -9.33 -4.62
C ARG A 106 -23.45 -8.23 -4.23
N ILE A 107 -22.62 -7.81 -5.18
CA ILE A 107 -21.60 -6.79 -4.99
C ILE A 107 -21.54 -5.85 -6.20
N THR A 108 -21.41 -4.56 -5.96
CA THR A 108 -21.35 -3.51 -6.99
C THR A 108 -19.95 -3.28 -7.53
N SER A 109 -19.84 -2.68 -8.72
CA SER A 109 -18.55 -2.30 -9.33
C SER A 109 -17.67 -1.42 -8.43
N LYS A 110 -18.26 -0.56 -7.59
CA LYS A 110 -17.55 0.33 -6.65
C LYS A 110 -16.97 -0.44 -5.46
N GLU A 111 -17.75 -1.35 -4.88
CA GLU A 111 -17.28 -2.23 -3.80
C GLU A 111 -16.18 -3.20 -4.27
N ILE A 112 -16.30 -3.73 -5.49
CA ILE A 112 -15.26 -4.54 -6.14
C ILE A 112 -13.94 -3.76 -6.23
N GLU A 113 -13.98 -2.53 -6.73
CA GLU A 113 -12.80 -1.68 -6.91
C GLU A 113 -12.11 -1.32 -5.59
N ASN A 114 -12.87 -0.82 -4.61
CA ASN A 114 -12.37 -0.50 -3.26
C ASN A 114 -11.73 -1.72 -2.58
N SER A 115 -12.16 -2.94 -2.94
CA SER A 115 -11.65 -4.16 -2.34
C SER A 115 -10.28 -4.63 -2.86
N PHE A 116 -9.73 -4.00 -3.92
CA PHE A 116 -8.42 -4.36 -4.49
C PHE A 116 -7.25 -3.46 -4.08
N GLY A 117 -7.44 -2.46 -3.20
CA GLY A 117 -6.35 -1.58 -2.74
C GLY A 117 -5.14 -2.30 -2.09
N GLY A 118 -5.32 -3.55 -1.66
CA GLY A 118 -4.24 -4.43 -1.17
C GLY A 118 -3.47 -5.20 -2.25
N ASN A 119 -4.00 -5.31 -3.46
CA ASN A 119 -3.51 -6.19 -4.51
C ASN A 119 -2.66 -5.40 -5.51
N LEU A 120 -1.34 -5.59 -5.50
CA LEU A 120 -0.42 -4.90 -6.40
C LEU A 120 -0.17 -5.65 -7.71
N CYS A 121 -0.27 -4.94 -8.84
CA CYS A 121 0.22 -5.41 -10.14
C CYS A 121 1.21 -4.40 -10.72
N ARG A 122 2.37 -4.87 -11.20
CA ARG A 122 3.39 -4.05 -11.88
C ARG A 122 3.33 -4.13 -13.41
N CYS A 123 2.49 -5.00 -13.96
CA CYS A 123 2.52 -5.36 -15.40
C CYS A 123 1.33 -4.82 -16.20
N THR A 124 0.10 -5.00 -15.71
CA THR A 124 -1.13 -4.80 -16.51
C THR A 124 -1.65 -3.37 -16.55
N GLY A 125 -1.16 -2.48 -15.68
CA GLY A 125 -1.79 -1.17 -15.48
C GLY A 125 -3.18 -1.24 -14.84
N TYR A 126 -3.53 -2.37 -14.20
CA TYR A 126 -4.82 -2.67 -13.54
C TYR A 126 -6.05 -2.73 -14.43
N ARG A 127 -6.17 -1.92 -15.50
CA ARG A 127 -7.39 -1.82 -16.32
C ARG A 127 -8.01 -3.18 -16.72
N PRO A 128 -7.32 -4.12 -17.40
CA PRO A 128 -7.92 -5.40 -17.77
C PRO A 128 -8.26 -6.29 -16.55
N ILE A 129 -7.61 -6.09 -15.40
CA ILE A 129 -7.99 -6.76 -14.15
C ILE A 129 -9.31 -6.18 -13.64
N LEU A 130 -9.44 -4.85 -13.59
CA LEU A 130 -10.68 -4.20 -13.14
C LEU A 130 -11.85 -4.51 -14.07
N ASP A 131 -11.64 -4.53 -15.39
CA ASP A 131 -12.65 -4.96 -16.36
C ASP A 131 -13.05 -6.43 -16.13
N THR A 132 -12.08 -7.32 -15.84
CA THR A 132 -12.37 -8.70 -15.41
C THR A 132 -13.26 -8.72 -14.17
N MET A 133 -12.89 -8.00 -13.11
CA MET A 133 -13.56 -8.15 -11.82
C MET A 133 -14.94 -7.48 -11.81
N LYS A 134 -15.08 -6.30 -12.42
CA LYS A 134 -16.35 -5.57 -12.59
C LYS A 134 -17.35 -6.33 -13.47
N SER A 135 -16.92 -7.29 -14.29
CA SER A 135 -17.83 -8.21 -15.02
C SER A 135 -18.61 -9.18 -14.11
N PHE A 136 -18.26 -9.29 -12.82
CA PHE A 136 -19.00 -10.05 -11.81
C PHE A 136 -19.83 -9.14 -10.90
N ALA A 137 -19.98 -7.86 -11.23
CA ALA A 137 -20.80 -6.91 -10.47
C ALA A 137 -22.29 -7.14 -10.71
N SER A 138 -23.12 -7.00 -9.68
CA SER A 138 -24.58 -7.08 -9.81
C SER A 138 -25.20 -5.91 -10.57
N ASN A 139 -24.41 -4.86 -10.86
CA ASN A 139 -24.79 -3.71 -11.68
C ASN A 139 -23.98 -3.63 -12.99
N CYS A 140 -23.49 -4.77 -13.50
CA CYS A 140 -22.81 -4.83 -14.78
C CYS A 140 -23.78 -4.63 -15.95
N GLU A 141 -23.46 -3.74 -16.89
CA GLU A 141 -24.26 -3.47 -18.10
C GLU A 141 -23.72 -4.18 -19.36
N TYR A 142 -22.72 -5.06 -19.20
CA TYR A 142 -22.11 -5.76 -20.33
C TYR A 142 -22.78 -7.11 -20.59
N ASP A 143 -23.36 -7.28 -21.79
CA ASP A 143 -23.70 -8.60 -22.35
C ASP A 143 -22.41 -9.38 -22.67
N PHE A 144 -21.97 -10.21 -21.72
CA PHE A 144 -20.94 -11.23 -21.96
C PHE A 144 -21.55 -12.62 -21.90
N VAL A 145 -20.94 -13.55 -22.64
CA VAL A 145 -21.38 -14.95 -22.80
C VAL A 145 -21.79 -15.58 -21.47
N ASP A 146 -22.97 -16.22 -21.48
CA ASP A 146 -23.62 -16.89 -20.35
C ASP A 146 -22.63 -17.61 -19.43
N VAL A 147 -22.34 -16.97 -18.30
CA VAL A 147 -21.84 -17.62 -17.09
C VAL A 147 -22.79 -17.14 -16.01
N ASP A 148 -23.76 -17.99 -15.66
CA ASP A 148 -24.73 -17.65 -14.63
C ASP A 148 -24.01 -17.52 -13.28
N ILE A 149 -24.54 -16.72 -12.35
CA ILE A 149 -23.86 -16.60 -11.04
C ILE A 149 -23.96 -17.92 -10.24
N GLU A 150 -24.88 -18.79 -10.65
CA GLU A 150 -25.11 -20.17 -10.28
C GLU A 150 -24.09 -21.17 -10.87
N ASP A 151 -23.39 -20.85 -11.97
CA ASP A 151 -22.29 -21.66 -12.52
C ASP A 151 -21.01 -21.55 -11.68
N LEU A 152 -20.87 -20.45 -10.92
CA LEU A 152 -19.93 -20.41 -9.81
C LEU A 152 -20.37 -21.43 -8.77
N LYS A 153 -19.63 -22.53 -8.65
CA LYS A 153 -19.82 -23.55 -7.59
C LYS A 153 -19.37 -23.01 -6.22
N ILE A 154 -20.03 -21.94 -5.79
CA ILE A 154 -20.08 -21.41 -4.43
C ILE A 154 -20.29 -22.59 -3.48
N CYS A 155 -19.53 -22.63 -2.39
CA CYS A 155 -19.59 -23.77 -1.48
C CYS A 155 -21.05 -23.90 -0.97
N PRO A 156 -21.71 -25.07 -1.12
CA PRO A 156 -23.10 -25.23 -0.68
C PRO A 156 -23.14 -25.19 0.85
N LYS A 157 -23.26 -23.99 1.40
CA LYS A 157 -23.49 -23.71 2.82
C LYS A 157 -24.80 -24.42 3.17
N VAL A 158 -24.70 -25.59 3.80
CA VAL A 158 -25.78 -26.58 3.93
C VAL A 158 -27.01 -26.08 4.72
N GLY A 159 -27.02 -24.82 5.16
CA GLY A 159 -28.10 -24.17 5.92
C GLY A 159 -28.32 -24.72 7.33
N LYS A 160 -27.76 -25.89 7.63
CA LYS A 160 -27.87 -26.56 8.93
C LYS A 160 -27.21 -25.71 10.00
N VAL A 161 -28.05 -25.23 10.92
CA VAL A 161 -27.62 -24.69 12.21
C VAL A 161 -26.67 -25.70 12.87
N CYS A 162 -25.66 -25.22 13.59
CA CYS A 162 -24.70 -26.11 14.25
C CYS A 162 -25.38 -26.86 15.40
N ASP A 163 -25.91 -28.04 15.10
CA ASP A 163 -26.58 -28.93 16.06
C ASP A 163 -25.58 -29.64 17.02
N ARG A 164 -24.29 -29.31 16.89
CA ARG A 164 -23.25 -29.77 17.82
C ARG A 164 -23.33 -28.92 19.07
N LYS A 165 -23.59 -29.56 20.21
CA LYS A 165 -23.23 -29.01 21.53
C LYS A 165 -21.71 -28.85 21.57
N CYS A 166 -21.22 -27.69 21.14
CA CYS A 166 -19.82 -27.29 21.28
C CYS A 166 -19.49 -27.29 22.77
N LYS A 167 -18.77 -28.31 23.23
CA LYS A 167 -18.11 -28.25 24.54
C LYS A 167 -17.13 -27.09 24.46
N ILE A 168 -17.19 -26.17 25.43
CA ILE A 168 -16.16 -25.14 25.60
C ILE A 168 -14.82 -25.90 25.70
N PRO A 169 -13.88 -25.72 24.76
CA PRO A 169 -12.60 -26.37 24.86
C PRO A 169 -11.87 -25.87 26.10
N LYS A 170 -11.08 -26.73 26.74
CA LYS A 170 -10.16 -26.29 27.79
C LYS A 170 -9.02 -25.50 27.14
N MET A 171 -8.47 -24.50 27.84
CA MET A 171 -7.23 -23.83 27.46
C MET A 171 -6.20 -24.83 26.93
N VAL A 172 -5.72 -24.60 25.72
CA VAL A 172 -4.68 -25.44 25.10
C VAL A 172 -3.32 -24.77 25.28
N LYS A 173 -2.36 -25.53 25.81
CA LYS A 173 -0.95 -25.14 25.88
C LYS A 173 -0.10 -26.02 24.97
N PHE A 174 0.77 -25.40 24.19
CA PHE A 174 1.79 -26.07 23.40
C PHE A 174 3.19 -25.60 23.87
N ASN A 175 4.11 -26.55 24.04
CA ASN A 175 5.50 -26.29 24.40
C ASN A 175 6.40 -26.78 23.27
N GLY A 176 6.83 -25.89 22.38
CA GLY A 176 7.83 -26.17 21.34
C GLY A 176 9.16 -25.49 21.68
N ASP A 177 9.81 -24.92 20.66
CA ASP A 177 10.89 -23.94 20.83
C ASP A 177 10.43 -22.71 21.64
N ARG A 178 9.14 -22.37 21.54
CA ARG A 178 8.45 -21.30 22.28
C ARG A 178 7.15 -21.83 22.88
N THR A 179 6.58 -21.10 23.83
CA THR A 179 5.31 -21.47 24.48
C THR A 179 4.13 -20.83 23.75
N TRP A 180 3.08 -21.60 23.44
CA TRP A 180 1.81 -21.09 22.93
C TRP A 180 0.66 -21.42 23.89
N TYR A 181 -0.23 -20.46 24.11
CA TYR A 181 -1.49 -20.61 24.84
C TYR A 181 -2.66 -20.21 23.96
N HIS A 182 -3.76 -20.96 24.03
CA HIS A 182 -5.04 -20.63 23.41
C HIS A 182 -6.12 -20.55 24.51
N PRO A 183 -6.19 -19.42 25.24
CA PRO A 183 -7.26 -19.14 26.18
C PRO A 183 -8.61 -18.96 25.47
N HIS A 184 -9.68 -19.24 26.22
CA HIS A 184 -11.08 -19.18 25.76
C HIS A 184 -11.90 -18.15 26.54
N SER A 185 -11.34 -17.59 27.61
CA SER A 185 -11.94 -16.54 28.44
C SER A 185 -10.88 -15.53 28.87
N LEU A 186 -11.33 -14.34 29.27
CA LEU A 186 -10.44 -13.27 29.73
C LEU A 186 -9.70 -13.62 31.04
N PRO A 187 -10.31 -14.31 32.04
CA PRO A 187 -9.58 -14.81 33.20
C PRO A 187 -8.43 -15.77 32.84
N GLU A 188 -8.60 -16.65 31.84
CA GLU A 188 -7.49 -17.51 31.40
C GLU A 188 -6.32 -16.69 30.82
N VAL A 189 -6.60 -15.58 30.12
CA VAL A 189 -5.54 -14.65 29.64
C VAL A 189 -4.78 -14.05 30.82
N PHE A 190 -5.49 -13.57 31.85
CA PHE A 190 -4.88 -12.96 33.03
C PHE A 190 -4.05 -13.97 33.84
N ASP A 191 -4.58 -15.16 34.07
CA ASP A 191 -3.84 -16.24 34.73
C ASP A 191 -2.55 -16.61 33.97
N ILE A 192 -2.57 -16.59 32.63
CA ILE A 192 -1.34 -16.77 31.84
C ILE A 192 -0.37 -15.61 32.10
N LEU A 193 -0.82 -14.36 32.01
CA LEU A 193 0.02 -13.16 32.16
C LEU A 193 0.68 -13.07 33.54
N ASP A 194 0.01 -13.51 34.60
CA ASP A 194 0.59 -13.58 35.95
C ASP A 194 1.65 -14.71 36.08
N ASN A 195 1.48 -15.82 35.35
CA ASN A 195 2.32 -17.02 35.47
C ASN A 195 3.50 -17.11 34.48
N ILE A 196 3.59 -16.22 33.49
CA ILE A 196 4.69 -16.22 32.49
C ILE A 196 6.01 -15.61 33.01
N GLN A 197 6.03 -15.08 34.23
CA GLN A 197 7.19 -14.38 34.82
C GLN A 197 7.59 -13.18 33.94
N ASP A 198 8.89 -12.95 33.76
CA ASP A 198 9.43 -11.82 32.98
C ASP A 198 9.77 -12.22 31.53
N ARG A 199 9.24 -13.37 31.06
CA ARG A 199 9.45 -13.87 29.70
C ARG A 199 8.76 -12.97 28.69
N HIS A 200 9.46 -12.64 27.61
CA HIS A 200 8.93 -11.77 26.58
C HIS A 200 7.73 -12.43 25.87
N TYR A 201 6.57 -11.77 25.88
CA TYR A 201 5.31 -12.34 25.40
C TYR A 201 4.66 -11.49 24.31
N MET A 202 3.73 -12.10 23.57
CA MET A 202 2.90 -11.43 22.57
C MET A 202 1.46 -11.91 22.67
N LEU A 203 0.52 -10.97 22.76
CA LEU A 203 -0.90 -11.24 22.52
C LEU A 203 -1.12 -11.37 21.01
N VAL A 204 -1.56 -12.54 20.56
CA VAL A 204 -1.76 -12.84 19.13
C VAL A 204 -3.23 -12.68 18.78
N ALA A 205 -3.50 -11.66 17.97
CA ALA A 205 -4.77 -11.42 17.29
C ALA A 205 -4.58 -11.70 15.78
N GLY A 206 -4.72 -10.67 14.93
CA GLY A 206 -4.47 -10.77 13.48
C GLY A 206 -3.02 -10.76 13.04
N ASN A 207 -2.06 -10.50 13.94
CA ASN A 207 -0.61 -10.42 13.66
C ASN A 207 -0.18 -9.40 12.57
N THR A 208 -1.07 -8.51 12.13
CA THR A 208 -0.84 -7.58 11.02
C THR A 208 0.23 -6.52 11.32
N ALA A 209 0.48 -6.22 12.59
CA ALA A 209 1.53 -5.29 13.04
C ALA A 209 2.93 -5.69 12.52
N GLN A 210 3.20 -6.99 12.34
CA GLN A 210 4.47 -7.51 11.80
C GLN A 210 4.79 -7.05 10.37
N GLY A 211 3.80 -6.50 9.65
CA GLY A 211 3.99 -5.85 8.36
C GLY A 211 4.60 -4.44 8.45
N VAL A 212 4.58 -3.82 9.63
CA VAL A 212 5.12 -2.48 9.91
C VAL A 212 6.29 -2.57 10.89
N TYR A 213 6.04 -3.08 12.10
CA TYR A 213 7.04 -3.26 13.16
C TYR A 213 7.18 -4.75 13.47
N ARG A 214 8.40 -5.29 13.27
CA ARG A 214 8.68 -6.72 13.48
C ARG A 214 9.11 -7.00 14.91
N SER A 215 8.33 -7.80 15.62
CA SER A 215 8.69 -8.28 16.96
C SER A 215 9.73 -9.40 16.85
N SER A 216 10.75 -9.37 17.70
CA SER A 216 11.77 -10.40 17.79
C SER A 216 11.89 -10.92 19.23
N GLY A 217 12.56 -12.06 19.43
CA GLY A 217 12.79 -12.60 20.78
C GLY A 217 11.54 -12.98 21.60
N VAL A 218 10.34 -13.03 21.02
CA VAL A 218 9.12 -13.48 21.73
C VAL A 218 9.27 -14.93 22.17
N GLU A 219 9.02 -15.22 23.44
CA GLU A 219 9.09 -16.56 24.02
C GLU A 219 7.72 -17.20 24.27
N VAL A 220 6.70 -16.35 24.49
CA VAL A 220 5.34 -16.76 24.82
C VAL A 220 4.34 -16.09 23.89
N TYR A 221 3.50 -16.89 23.23
CA TYR A 221 2.38 -16.41 22.42
C TYR A 221 1.06 -16.76 23.12
N ILE A 222 0.14 -15.80 23.15
CA ILE A 222 -1.18 -15.95 23.77
C ILE A 222 -2.24 -15.61 22.71
N ASP A 223 -2.84 -16.62 22.10
CA ASP A 223 -3.85 -16.47 21.04
C ASP A 223 -5.20 -16.06 21.62
N VAL A 224 -5.56 -14.79 21.44
CA VAL A 224 -6.79 -14.20 21.99
C VAL A 224 -7.99 -14.30 21.03
N ASN A 225 -7.84 -14.91 19.85
CA ASN A 225 -8.89 -14.99 18.83
C ASN A 225 -10.17 -15.73 19.28
N ASN A 226 -10.04 -16.62 20.28
CA ASN A 226 -11.13 -17.41 20.85
C ASN A 226 -11.71 -16.83 22.16
N VAL A 227 -11.17 -15.71 22.67
CA VAL A 227 -11.68 -15.04 23.88
C VAL A 227 -12.89 -14.18 23.51
N THR A 228 -14.08 -14.64 23.90
CA THR A 228 -15.35 -14.04 23.45
C THR A 228 -15.58 -12.62 23.97
N GLU A 229 -15.14 -12.35 25.19
CA GLU A 229 -15.29 -11.08 25.91
C GLU A 229 -14.51 -9.94 25.26
N LEU A 230 -13.44 -10.27 24.52
CA LEU A 230 -12.66 -9.31 23.74
C LEU A 230 -13.24 -9.08 22.33
N ARG A 231 -14.30 -9.79 21.95
CA ARG A 231 -14.96 -9.69 20.63
C ARG A 231 -16.43 -9.27 20.70
N SER A 232 -17.03 -9.26 21.87
CA SER A 232 -18.36 -8.70 22.11
C SER A 232 -18.38 -7.18 21.90
N TYR A 233 -19.52 -6.66 21.47
CA TYR A 233 -19.83 -5.24 21.43
C TYR A 233 -21.20 -4.98 22.06
N ASP A 234 -21.46 -3.75 22.48
CA ASP A 234 -22.77 -3.28 22.95
C ASP A 234 -23.11 -1.91 22.36
N VAL A 235 -24.40 -1.62 22.20
CA VAL A 235 -24.90 -0.36 21.62
C VAL A 235 -26.07 0.13 22.48
N GLY A 236 -25.81 1.14 23.29
CA GLY A 236 -26.81 1.84 24.13
C GLY A 236 -26.51 3.34 24.16
N ASP A 237 -26.48 3.93 25.36
CA ASP A 237 -26.08 5.34 25.56
C ASP A 237 -24.62 5.63 25.13
N VAL A 238 -23.82 4.57 24.95
CA VAL A 238 -22.49 4.56 24.36
C VAL A 238 -22.38 3.34 23.44
N VAL A 239 -21.42 3.35 22.50
CA VAL A 239 -21.02 2.14 21.78
C VAL A 239 -19.77 1.57 22.44
N GLU A 240 -19.87 0.33 22.93
CA GLU A 240 -18.73 -0.42 23.47
C GLU A 240 -18.25 -1.44 22.43
N LEU A 241 -16.95 -1.43 22.12
CA LEU A 241 -16.30 -2.36 21.20
C LEU A 241 -15.25 -3.18 21.95
N GLY A 242 -15.27 -4.51 21.79
CA GLY A 242 -14.24 -5.39 22.32
C GLY A 242 -12.87 -5.14 21.66
N GLY A 243 -11.79 -5.16 22.44
CA GLY A 243 -10.44 -4.84 21.95
C GLY A 243 -9.95 -5.73 20.81
N ASN A 244 -10.34 -7.01 20.80
CA ASN A 244 -9.97 -7.99 19.77
C ASN A 244 -10.94 -8.06 18.58
N MET A 245 -11.81 -7.05 18.39
CA MET A 245 -12.63 -6.95 17.19
C MET A 245 -11.78 -6.58 15.95
N PRO A 246 -11.85 -7.35 14.85
CA PRO A 246 -11.29 -6.96 13.56
C PRO A 246 -11.91 -5.67 13.02
N LEU A 247 -11.14 -4.86 12.29
CA LEU A 247 -11.62 -3.58 11.79
C LEU A 247 -12.84 -3.69 10.86
N THR A 248 -12.97 -4.74 10.06
CA THR A 248 -14.20 -4.96 9.26
C THR A 248 -15.44 -5.27 10.11
N GLU A 249 -15.26 -5.92 11.28
CA GLU A 249 -16.35 -6.17 12.23
C GLU A 249 -16.71 -4.86 12.97
N VAL A 250 -15.72 -4.04 13.34
CA VAL A 250 -15.93 -2.68 13.88
C VAL A 250 -16.68 -1.78 12.90
N MET A 251 -16.22 -1.67 11.65
CA MET A 251 -16.86 -0.82 10.63
C MET A 251 -18.35 -1.17 10.48
N ARG A 252 -18.70 -2.45 10.45
CA ARG A 252 -20.11 -2.89 10.38
C ARG A 252 -20.93 -2.51 11.62
N VAL A 253 -20.35 -2.49 12.82
CA VAL A 253 -21.05 -2.02 14.02
C VAL A 253 -21.28 -0.51 13.94
N LEU A 254 -20.24 0.26 13.58
CA LEU A 254 -20.33 1.72 13.42
C LEU A 254 -21.33 2.13 12.33
N GLU A 255 -21.40 1.40 11.21
CA GLU A 255 -22.36 1.64 10.12
C GLU A 255 -23.82 1.45 10.55
N ASN A 256 -24.07 0.56 11.50
CA ASN A 256 -25.42 0.36 12.04
C ASN A 256 -25.73 1.34 13.17
N ALA A 257 -24.74 1.67 14.01
CA ALA A 257 -24.89 2.68 15.04
C ALA A 257 -25.04 4.11 14.47
N SER A 258 -24.46 4.42 13.30
CA SER A 258 -24.56 5.74 12.63
C SER A 258 -25.96 6.12 12.13
N LYS A 259 -26.95 5.25 12.37
CA LYS A 259 -28.38 5.43 12.09
C LYS A 259 -29.18 5.80 13.35
N LEU A 260 -28.52 5.84 14.51
CA LEU A 260 -29.07 6.23 15.81
C LEU A 260 -28.69 7.69 16.12
N ASP A 261 -29.59 8.41 16.79
CA ASP A 261 -29.33 9.79 17.22
C ASP A 261 -28.12 9.82 18.17
N GLY A 262 -27.21 10.78 17.95
CA GLY A 262 -26.00 10.98 18.73
C GLY A 262 -24.78 10.20 18.23
N PHE A 263 -24.93 9.38 17.18
CA PHE A 263 -23.87 8.53 16.62
C PHE A 263 -23.62 8.78 15.13
N GLU A 264 -24.24 9.80 14.53
CA GLU A 264 -24.10 10.16 13.11
C GLU A 264 -22.64 10.43 12.71
N TYR A 265 -21.82 10.91 13.65
CA TYR A 265 -20.39 11.14 13.49
C TYR A 265 -19.61 9.92 13.00
N PHE A 266 -20.10 8.70 13.26
CA PHE A 266 -19.51 7.47 12.73
C PHE A 266 -19.45 7.43 11.20
N ARG A 267 -20.27 8.19 10.45
CA ARG A 267 -20.14 8.29 8.98
C ARG A 267 -18.78 8.88 8.57
N GLY A 268 -18.32 9.91 9.27
CA GLY A 268 -16.98 10.49 9.05
C GLY A 268 -15.87 9.50 9.41
N LEU A 269 -15.99 8.82 10.55
CA LEU A 269 -15.03 7.79 10.96
C LEU A 269 -14.97 6.62 9.97
N LEU A 270 -16.11 6.22 9.38
CA LEU A 270 -16.18 5.16 8.37
C LEU A 270 -15.48 5.55 7.07
N LYS A 271 -15.68 6.79 6.59
CA LYS A 271 -14.94 7.34 5.43
C LYS A 271 -13.43 7.25 5.68
N HIS A 272 -12.96 7.62 6.88
CA HIS A 272 -11.54 7.56 7.25
C HIS A 272 -11.01 6.12 7.40
N LEU A 273 -11.80 5.21 8.01
CA LEU A 273 -11.47 3.80 8.21
C LEU A 273 -11.37 3.00 6.91
N ASP A 274 -12.13 3.36 5.86
CA ASP A 274 -12.02 2.69 4.56
C ASP A 274 -10.64 2.96 3.90
N LEU A 275 -10.04 4.12 4.19
CA LEU A 275 -8.67 4.48 3.80
C LEU A 275 -7.59 3.84 4.70
N VAL A 276 -7.96 3.10 5.76
CA VAL A 276 -6.99 2.43 6.66
C VAL A 276 -6.66 1.03 6.14
N ALA A 277 -5.42 0.86 5.70
CA ALA A 277 -4.88 -0.39 5.16
C ALA A 277 -5.72 -0.97 3.99
N SER A 278 -5.69 -2.29 3.78
CA SER A 278 -6.51 -3.00 2.79
C SER A 278 -7.53 -3.90 3.47
N VAL A 279 -8.55 -4.37 2.73
CA VAL A 279 -9.58 -5.29 3.25
C VAL A 279 -8.97 -6.53 3.91
N GLN A 280 -7.89 -7.09 3.35
CA GLN A 280 -7.21 -8.26 3.91
C GLN A 280 -6.51 -7.98 5.25
N ILE A 281 -6.03 -6.75 5.46
CA ILE A 281 -5.53 -6.30 6.76
C ILE A 281 -6.71 -6.06 7.71
N ARG A 282 -7.76 -5.34 7.28
CA ARG A 282 -8.94 -5.03 8.11
C ARG A 282 -9.70 -6.28 8.58
N ASN A 283 -9.62 -7.39 7.82
CA ASN A 283 -10.20 -8.69 8.17
C ASN A 283 -9.56 -9.41 9.37
N LEU A 284 -8.33 -9.03 9.74
CA LEU A 284 -7.56 -9.66 10.83
C LEU A 284 -7.05 -8.65 11.85
N GLY A 285 -6.53 -7.51 11.41
CA GLY A 285 -6.04 -6.44 12.26
C GLY A 285 -7.18 -5.93 13.16
N THR A 286 -6.89 -5.77 14.44
CA THR A 286 -7.87 -5.42 15.47
C THR A 286 -7.67 -4.00 16.00
N ILE A 287 -8.73 -3.44 16.56
CA ILE A 287 -8.72 -2.08 17.12
C ILE A 287 -7.69 -1.93 18.26
N ALA A 288 -7.62 -2.89 19.21
CA ALA A 288 -6.59 -2.87 20.25
C ALA A 288 -5.18 -3.12 19.69
N GLY A 289 -5.03 -3.98 18.69
CA GLY A 289 -3.73 -4.23 18.05
C GLY A 289 -3.15 -2.98 17.40
N ASN A 290 -3.99 -2.13 16.80
CA ASN A 290 -3.55 -0.85 16.25
C ASN A 290 -3.22 0.19 17.34
N LEU A 291 -4.00 0.24 18.43
CA LEU A 291 -3.71 1.11 19.58
C LEU A 291 -2.40 0.73 20.27
N MET A 292 -2.12 -0.56 20.45
CA MET A 292 -0.84 -1.04 20.99
C MET A 292 0.35 -0.69 20.09
N MET A 293 0.20 -0.69 18.76
CA MET A 293 1.26 -0.19 17.87
C MET A 293 1.59 1.28 18.14
N LYS A 294 0.58 2.15 18.37
CA LYS A 294 0.80 3.56 18.70
C LYS A 294 1.38 3.75 20.12
N HIS A 295 1.07 2.85 21.05
CA HIS A 295 1.64 2.82 22.40
C HIS A 295 3.13 2.48 22.39
N GLU A 296 3.49 1.36 21.76
CA GLU A 296 4.87 0.88 21.62
C GLU A 296 5.71 1.82 20.73
N HIS A 297 5.10 2.36 19.68
CA HIS A 297 5.71 3.25 18.70
C HIS A 297 4.94 4.57 18.62
N ASN A 298 5.27 5.51 19.50
CA ASN A 298 4.59 6.81 19.59
C ASN A 298 4.68 7.65 18.29
N GLU A 299 5.69 7.42 17.46
CA GLU A 299 5.85 7.99 16.12
C GLU A 299 4.88 7.42 15.06
N PHE A 300 4.20 6.30 15.35
CA PHE A 300 3.25 5.69 14.43
C PHE A 300 2.05 6.62 14.18
N ALA A 301 1.88 7.08 12.94
CA ALA A 301 0.75 7.90 12.50
C ALA A 301 -0.55 7.07 12.40
N SER A 302 -1.06 6.61 13.53
CA SER A 302 -2.30 5.83 13.59
C SER A 302 -3.53 6.71 13.33
N ASP A 303 -4.14 6.47 12.17
CA ASP A 303 -5.48 6.98 11.83
C ASP A 303 -6.54 6.64 12.88
N ILE A 304 -6.49 5.43 13.43
CA ILE A 304 -7.50 4.93 14.38
C ILE A 304 -7.34 5.65 15.73
N PHE A 305 -6.10 5.85 16.19
CA PHE A 305 -5.82 6.62 17.39
C PHE A 305 -6.29 8.06 17.25
N VAL A 306 -5.96 8.73 16.13
CA VAL A 306 -6.37 10.11 15.84
C VAL A 306 -7.90 10.23 15.87
N MET A 307 -8.62 9.37 15.13
CA MET A 307 -10.09 9.38 15.11
C MET A 307 -10.73 9.11 16.47
N LEU A 308 -10.20 8.14 17.24
CA LEU A 308 -10.72 7.83 18.58
C LEU A 308 -10.43 8.96 19.58
N LEU A 309 -9.29 9.65 19.46
CA LEU A 309 -8.93 10.78 20.32
C LEU A 309 -9.80 12.02 20.00
N THR A 310 -10.08 12.28 18.74
CA THR A 310 -10.97 13.37 18.29
C THR A 310 -12.36 13.28 18.92
N VAL A 311 -12.92 12.07 19.05
CA VAL A 311 -14.29 11.85 19.55
C VAL A 311 -14.37 11.62 21.07
N ASP A 312 -13.29 11.89 21.81
CA ASP A 312 -13.10 11.61 23.25
C ASP A 312 -13.41 10.15 23.67
N ALA A 313 -13.02 9.19 22.82
CA ALA A 313 -13.17 7.77 23.15
C ALA A 313 -12.40 7.41 24.44
N ARG A 314 -12.91 6.43 25.18
CA ARG A 314 -12.29 5.92 26.41
C ARG A 314 -11.90 4.46 26.28
N LEU A 315 -10.79 4.09 26.88
CA LEU A 315 -10.30 2.71 26.91
C LEU A 315 -10.59 2.08 28.27
N VAL A 316 -10.92 0.80 28.27
CA VAL A 316 -10.97 -0.05 29.47
C VAL A 316 -9.83 -1.04 29.38
N VAL A 317 -8.85 -0.87 30.27
CA VAL A 317 -7.66 -1.72 30.38
C VAL A 317 -7.78 -2.54 31.67
N ALA A 318 -7.44 -3.83 31.63
CA ALA A 318 -7.53 -4.70 32.80
C ALA A 318 -6.43 -5.76 32.87
N ASN A 319 -6.22 -6.26 34.09
CA ASN A 319 -5.46 -7.46 34.43
C ASN A 319 -6.25 -8.27 35.49
N ASN A 320 -5.63 -9.27 36.13
CA ASN A 320 -6.30 -10.12 37.13
C ASN A 320 -6.74 -9.37 38.41
N SER A 321 -6.07 -8.25 38.74
CA SER A 321 -6.23 -7.51 39.99
C SER A 321 -6.94 -6.16 39.84
N SER A 322 -6.99 -5.58 38.65
CA SER A 322 -7.52 -4.24 38.41
C SER A 322 -8.17 -4.08 37.03
N GLN A 323 -9.13 -3.16 36.96
CA GLN A 323 -9.73 -2.66 35.73
C GLN A 323 -9.77 -1.14 35.81
N VAL A 324 -9.21 -0.46 34.81
CA VAL A 324 -9.04 1.00 34.75
C VAL A 324 -9.71 1.53 33.49
N LYS A 325 -10.52 2.59 33.62
CA LYS A 325 -11.07 3.35 32.50
C LYS A 325 -10.28 4.65 32.34
N MET A 326 -9.76 4.91 31.14
CA MET A 326 -8.82 6.01 30.84
C MET A 326 -9.10 6.66 29.48
N THR A 327 -8.55 7.84 29.24
CA THR A 327 -8.45 8.49 27.91
C THR A 327 -7.39 7.82 27.05
N LEU A 328 -7.38 8.15 25.75
CA LEU A 328 -6.31 7.72 24.84
C LEU A 328 -4.95 8.36 25.14
N LEU A 329 -4.91 9.55 25.75
CA LEU A 329 -3.65 10.20 26.13
C LEU A 329 -3.05 9.57 27.40
N GLU A 330 -3.86 9.37 28.44
CA GLU A 330 -3.43 8.64 29.65
C GLU A 330 -2.94 7.22 29.32
N PHE A 331 -3.54 6.58 28.31
CA PHE A 331 -3.10 5.28 27.81
C PHE A 331 -1.66 5.29 27.24
N LEU A 332 -1.23 6.34 26.52
CA LEU A 332 0.12 6.40 25.95
C LEU A 332 1.23 6.39 27.02
N ASP A 333 0.92 6.91 28.21
CA ASP A 333 1.85 6.95 29.35
C ASP A 333 1.61 5.79 30.36
N PHE A 334 0.60 4.94 30.13
CA PHE A 334 0.25 3.82 31.02
C PHE A 334 1.13 2.59 30.75
N ASP A 335 1.59 1.92 31.80
CA ASP A 335 2.35 0.67 31.68
C ASP A 335 1.42 -0.51 31.33
N MET A 336 1.43 -0.90 30.05
CA MET A 336 0.64 -2.01 29.53
C MET A 336 1.22 -3.40 29.86
N ALA A 337 2.34 -3.50 30.60
CA ALA A 337 2.87 -4.79 31.05
C ALA A 337 1.82 -5.60 31.82
N ARG A 338 1.56 -6.84 31.36
CA ARG A 338 0.53 -7.77 31.87
C ARG A 338 -0.91 -7.22 31.86
N HIS A 339 -1.18 -6.16 31.12
CA HIS A 339 -2.53 -5.61 30.92
C HIS A 339 -3.08 -5.92 29.52
N VAL A 340 -4.41 -5.88 29.39
CA VAL A 340 -5.14 -6.10 28.14
C VAL A 340 -6.13 -4.96 27.91
N ILE A 341 -6.18 -4.40 26.70
CA ILE A 341 -7.27 -3.50 26.28
C ILE A 341 -8.53 -4.35 26.08
N VAL A 342 -9.48 -4.26 27.01
CA VAL A 342 -10.71 -5.06 27.00
C VAL A 342 -11.79 -4.42 26.14
N LYS A 343 -12.02 -3.11 26.32
CA LYS A 343 -13.05 -2.35 25.59
C LYS A 343 -12.56 -0.98 25.13
N ILE A 344 -13.14 -0.51 24.04
CA ILE A 344 -13.13 0.87 23.56
C ILE A 344 -14.56 1.38 23.69
N ILE A 345 -14.75 2.55 24.30
CA ILE A 345 -16.06 3.15 24.56
C ILE A 345 -16.15 4.46 23.78
N LEU A 346 -17.16 4.55 22.91
CA LEU A 346 -17.46 5.67 22.03
C LEU A 346 -18.69 6.42 22.55
N PRO A 347 -18.59 7.73 22.86
CA PRO A 347 -19.69 8.51 23.42
C PRO A 347 -20.72 8.93 22.36
N GLN A 348 -21.85 9.48 22.81
CA GLN A 348 -22.77 10.22 21.95
C GLN A 348 -22.33 11.68 21.76
N TRP A 349 -22.59 12.24 20.58
CA TRP A 349 -22.39 13.65 20.24
C TRP A 349 -23.65 14.21 19.57
N ASP A 350 -24.26 15.24 20.16
CA ASP A 350 -25.46 15.89 19.63
C ASP A 350 -25.19 16.55 18.28
N LYS A 351 -25.86 16.07 17.23
CA LYS A 351 -25.71 16.53 15.83
C LYS A 351 -26.02 18.01 15.62
N ASP A 352 -26.94 18.57 16.40
CA ASP A 352 -27.40 19.95 16.23
C ASP A 352 -26.44 20.95 16.91
N THR A 353 -25.57 20.45 17.81
CA THR A 353 -24.59 21.26 18.55
C THR A 353 -23.15 20.79 18.39
N THR A 354 -22.85 19.83 17.50
CA THR A 354 -21.50 19.29 17.29
C THR A 354 -21.09 19.26 15.83
N LEU A 355 -19.98 19.92 15.52
CA LEU A 355 -19.28 19.85 14.24
C LEU A 355 -18.15 18.82 14.33
N HIS A 356 -17.94 18.02 13.28
CA HIS A 356 -16.87 17.03 13.21
C HIS A 356 -16.27 16.97 11.80
N GLY A 357 -14.94 17.03 11.70
CA GLY A 357 -14.21 16.86 10.44
C GLY A 357 -13.00 15.93 10.61
N ALA A 358 -12.72 15.12 9.60
CA ALA A 358 -11.59 14.18 9.60
C ALA A 358 -10.89 14.22 8.23
N TYR A 359 -9.56 14.34 8.26
CA TYR A 359 -8.76 14.59 7.05
C TYR A 359 -7.53 13.68 7.00
N LYS A 360 -7.16 13.28 5.78
CA LYS A 360 -6.06 12.34 5.54
C LYS A 360 -5.34 12.66 4.24
N ILE A 361 -4.09 13.14 4.35
CA ILE A 361 -3.25 13.39 3.17
C ILE A 361 -2.31 12.20 2.98
N LEU A 362 -2.34 11.60 1.78
CA LEU A 362 -1.70 10.32 1.49
C LEU A 362 -0.79 10.41 0.24
N PRO A 363 0.30 9.61 0.17
CA PRO A 363 1.08 9.43 -1.06
C PRO A 363 0.32 8.69 -2.18
N ARG A 364 -0.83 8.07 -1.87
CA ARG A 364 -1.73 7.41 -2.81
C ARG A 364 -3.12 7.26 -2.18
N ALA A 365 -4.18 7.23 -2.99
CA ALA A 365 -5.57 7.26 -2.53
C ALA A 365 -5.93 6.21 -1.44
N GLN A 366 -5.33 5.01 -1.45
CA GLN A 366 -5.64 3.94 -0.49
C GLN A 366 -4.40 3.15 -0.04
N HIS A 367 -4.56 2.39 1.06
CA HIS A 367 -3.57 1.44 1.58
C HIS A 367 -2.19 2.10 1.85
N ALA A 368 -2.17 3.34 2.31
CA ALA A 368 -0.95 4.06 2.69
C ALA A 368 -1.05 4.64 4.10
N HIS A 369 0.10 4.89 4.73
CA HIS A 369 0.17 5.75 5.91
C HIS A 369 0.03 7.20 5.48
N ALA A 370 -0.63 8.01 6.30
CA ALA A 370 -0.77 9.43 6.05
C ALA A 370 0.57 10.16 6.17
N PHE A 371 0.76 11.20 5.36
CA PHE A 371 1.81 12.20 5.60
C PHE A 371 1.42 13.09 6.78
N VAL A 372 0.17 13.56 6.76
CA VAL A 372 -0.50 14.24 7.87
C VAL A 372 -1.95 13.74 7.88
N ASN A 373 -2.47 13.46 9.06
CA ASN A 373 -3.90 13.25 9.28
C ASN A 373 -4.37 14.13 10.44
N ALA A 374 -5.65 14.48 10.42
CA ALA A 374 -6.25 15.36 11.42
C ALA A 374 -7.67 14.94 11.74
N GLY A 375 -8.11 15.28 12.94
CA GLY A 375 -9.50 15.13 13.36
C GLY A 375 -9.92 16.27 14.28
N PHE A 376 -11.06 16.85 13.95
CA PHE A 376 -11.61 18.04 14.58
C PHE A 376 -13.00 17.73 15.14
N LEU A 377 -13.26 18.20 16.36
CA LEU A 377 -14.58 18.16 16.99
C LEU A 377 -14.84 19.50 17.68
N PHE A 378 -15.98 20.13 17.43
CA PHE A 378 -16.36 21.37 18.09
C PHE A 378 -17.80 21.26 18.63
N SER A 379 -17.98 21.41 19.94
CA SER A 379 -19.33 21.61 20.51
C SER A 379 -19.65 23.11 20.50
N VAL A 380 -20.73 23.49 19.82
CA VAL A 380 -21.13 24.88 19.56
C VAL A 380 -22.51 25.13 20.17
N SER A 381 -22.68 26.26 20.85
CA SER A 381 -23.98 26.67 21.41
C SER A 381 -24.12 28.18 21.36
N GLY A 382 -25.21 28.68 20.77
CA GLY A 382 -25.42 30.12 20.57
C GLY A 382 -24.32 30.77 19.72
N GLY A 383 -23.79 30.05 18.74
CA GLY A 383 -22.68 30.51 17.89
C GLY A 383 -21.32 30.60 18.60
N LYS A 384 -21.16 29.98 19.79
CA LYS A 384 -19.91 29.96 20.54
C LYS A 384 -19.45 28.54 20.86
N ILE A 385 -18.15 28.30 20.77
CA ILE A 385 -17.52 27.01 21.07
C ILE A 385 -17.53 26.80 22.59
N ARG A 386 -18.15 25.72 23.06
CA ARG A 386 -18.13 25.26 24.47
C ARG A 386 -16.90 24.42 24.77
N SER A 387 -16.57 23.51 23.87
CA SER A 387 -15.40 22.63 23.90
C SER A 387 -14.95 22.33 22.48
N SER A 388 -13.67 22.01 22.31
CA SER A 388 -13.14 21.51 21.05
C SER A 388 -12.09 20.42 21.27
N LYS A 389 -11.87 19.59 20.26
CA LYS A 389 -10.72 18.70 20.08
C LYS A 389 -10.12 18.99 18.72
N ILE A 390 -8.82 19.24 18.70
CA ILE A 390 -8.05 19.49 17.49
C ILE A 390 -6.85 18.55 17.56
N VAL A 391 -6.89 17.49 16.76
CA VAL A 391 -5.98 16.34 16.84
C VAL A 391 -5.24 16.22 15.51
N PHE A 392 -3.92 16.01 15.56
CA PHE A 392 -3.11 15.76 14.37
C PHE A 392 -2.17 14.56 14.59
N GLY A 393 -1.92 13.81 13.52
CA GLY A 393 -0.86 12.80 13.44
C GLY A 393 0.03 13.04 12.22
N GLY A 394 1.23 12.44 12.23
CA GLY A 394 2.27 12.70 11.22
C GLY A 394 3.04 14.02 11.42
N ILE A 395 2.88 14.66 12.59
CA ILE A 395 3.57 15.92 12.94
C ILE A 395 4.95 15.61 13.53
N ASN A 396 4.97 15.03 14.74
CA ASN A 396 6.14 14.47 15.40
C ASN A 396 5.71 13.38 16.40
N SER A 397 6.67 12.65 16.96
CA SER A 397 6.40 11.52 17.87
C SER A 397 5.62 11.82 19.17
N ARG A 398 5.53 13.08 19.61
CA ARG A 398 4.86 13.46 20.88
C ARG A 398 3.62 14.33 20.70
N PHE A 399 3.46 14.93 19.52
CA PHE A 399 2.28 15.73 19.21
C PHE A 399 1.05 14.84 18.99
N ASN A 400 -0.04 15.14 19.69
CA ASN A 400 -1.33 14.47 19.50
C ASN A 400 -2.52 15.46 19.54
N GLU A 401 -2.46 16.56 20.29
CA GLU A 401 -3.57 17.54 20.42
C GLU A 401 -3.04 18.98 20.48
N SER A 402 -3.70 19.91 19.76
CA SER A 402 -3.36 21.35 19.70
C SER A 402 -3.93 22.12 20.89
N ILE A 403 -3.33 21.93 22.08
CA ILE A 403 -3.86 22.41 23.35
C ILE A 403 -4.05 23.94 23.37
N ALA A 404 -3.07 24.72 22.90
CA ALA A 404 -3.17 26.18 22.94
C ALA A 404 -4.24 26.71 21.98
N THR A 405 -4.40 26.08 20.81
CA THR A 405 -5.48 26.39 19.85
C THR A 405 -6.85 26.03 20.42
N VAL A 406 -6.99 24.88 21.08
CA VAL A 406 -8.23 24.42 21.76
C VAL A 406 -8.64 25.39 22.87
N ASP A 407 -7.69 25.81 23.73
CA ASP A 407 -7.95 26.78 24.79
C ASP A 407 -8.31 28.17 24.25
N PHE A 408 -7.66 28.59 23.15
CA PHE A 408 -7.96 29.87 22.50
C PHE A 408 -9.41 29.95 21.98
N PHE A 409 -9.93 28.87 21.39
CA PHE A 409 -11.29 28.81 20.84
C PHE A 409 -12.40 28.88 21.90
N LYS A 410 -12.10 28.57 23.16
CA LYS A 410 -13.09 28.44 24.24
C LYS A 410 -13.91 29.73 24.45
N GLY A 411 -15.22 29.64 24.23
CA GLY A 411 -16.16 30.75 24.35
C GLY A 411 -16.16 31.75 23.18
N ARG A 412 -15.34 31.53 22.14
CA ARG A 412 -15.31 32.33 20.91
C ARG A 412 -16.25 31.79 19.84
N ASN A 413 -16.50 32.58 18.80
CA ASN A 413 -17.24 32.14 17.61
C ASN A 413 -16.27 31.55 16.58
N LEU A 414 -16.54 30.33 16.11
CA LEU A 414 -15.74 29.67 15.08
C LEU A 414 -15.74 30.45 13.75
N PHE A 415 -16.88 31.06 13.42
CA PHE A 415 -17.14 31.73 12.15
C PHE A 415 -16.81 33.23 12.17
N ASP A 416 -16.09 33.73 13.18
CA ASP A 416 -15.50 35.08 13.17
C ASP A 416 -14.13 35.04 12.48
N PRO A 417 -13.93 35.70 11.32
CA PRO A 417 -12.67 35.62 10.58
C PRO A 417 -11.43 36.03 11.39
N LYS A 418 -11.57 36.94 12.37
CA LYS A 418 -10.45 37.37 13.22
C LYS A 418 -10.08 36.32 14.26
N THR A 419 -11.08 35.68 14.87
CA THR A 419 -10.86 34.51 15.73
C THR A 419 -10.18 33.40 14.93
N PHE A 420 -10.63 33.16 13.70
CA PHE A 420 -10.08 32.15 12.82
C PHE A 420 -8.60 32.40 12.45
N GLU A 421 -8.28 33.59 11.94
CA GLU A 421 -6.91 34.01 11.60
C GLU A 421 -5.96 33.87 12.80
N GLN A 422 -6.40 34.29 14.00
CA GLN A 422 -5.61 34.16 15.23
C GLN A 422 -5.42 32.69 15.63
N ALA A 423 -6.42 31.84 15.47
CA ALA A 423 -6.31 30.42 15.77
C ALA A 423 -5.32 29.71 14.84
N LEU A 424 -5.32 30.02 13.53
CA LEU A 424 -4.34 29.48 12.58
C LEU A 424 -2.91 29.87 12.96
N ASN A 425 -2.67 31.14 13.29
CA ASN A 425 -1.34 31.61 13.73
C ASN A 425 -0.85 30.86 15.01
N ILE A 426 -1.74 30.54 15.95
CA ILE A 426 -1.40 29.73 17.13
C ILE A 426 -1.09 28.29 16.72
N LEU A 427 -1.95 27.69 15.89
CA LEU A 427 -1.80 26.32 15.39
C LEU A 427 -0.49 26.13 14.60
N ASP A 428 -0.06 27.14 13.86
CA ASP A 428 1.23 27.16 13.16
C ASP A 428 2.43 27.11 14.11
N THR A 429 2.33 27.74 15.29
CA THR A 429 3.37 27.63 16.31
C THR A 429 3.36 26.28 17.02
N GLU A 430 2.21 25.63 17.17
CA GLU A 430 2.08 24.32 17.83
C GLU A 430 2.58 23.16 16.96
N LEU A 431 2.29 23.18 15.66
CA LEU A 431 2.53 22.05 14.74
C LEU A 431 3.96 22.02 14.20
N GLN A 432 4.93 21.78 15.08
CA GLN A 432 6.34 21.64 14.73
C GLN A 432 6.65 20.24 14.16
N LEU A 433 6.95 20.19 12.86
CA LEU A 433 7.29 18.96 12.12
C LEU A 433 8.72 18.48 12.46
N ASP A 434 8.88 17.22 12.85
CA ASP A 434 10.19 16.58 12.94
C ASP A 434 10.66 16.04 11.58
N TRP A 435 11.91 15.60 11.44
CA TRP A 435 12.37 14.86 10.25
C TRP A 435 13.01 13.54 10.62
N VAL A 436 12.22 12.47 10.53
CA VAL A 436 12.67 11.09 10.75
C VAL A 436 12.47 10.29 9.46
N LEU A 437 13.57 9.90 8.81
CA LEU A 437 13.51 9.05 7.62
C LEU A 437 12.85 7.69 7.98
N PRO A 438 11.93 7.16 7.14
CA PRO A 438 11.70 7.52 5.74
C PRO A 438 10.58 8.56 5.49
N ALA A 439 10.12 9.31 6.51
CA ALA A 439 9.11 10.34 6.29
C ALA A 439 9.61 11.48 5.37
N PRO A 440 8.73 12.14 4.60
CA PRO A 440 9.09 13.33 3.84
C PRO A 440 9.61 14.44 4.74
N SER A 441 10.41 15.34 4.16
CA SER A 441 10.99 16.46 4.90
C SER A 441 9.90 17.42 5.42
N PRO A 442 10.20 18.21 6.47
CA PRO A 442 9.29 19.23 6.99
C PRO A 442 8.81 20.20 5.91
N GLU A 443 9.69 20.61 5.00
CA GLU A 443 9.40 21.56 3.91
C GLU A 443 8.35 21.00 2.93
N TYR A 444 8.34 19.68 2.71
CA TYR A 444 7.32 19.02 1.91
C TYR A 444 5.99 18.82 2.67
N ARG A 445 6.06 18.55 3.98
CA ARG A 445 4.85 18.36 4.81
C ARG A 445 4.17 19.66 5.23
N GLN A 446 4.89 20.78 5.29
CA GLN A 446 4.34 22.07 5.73
C GLN A 446 3.15 22.52 4.87
N PRO A 447 3.22 22.61 3.53
CA PRO A 447 2.06 22.99 2.72
C PRO A 447 0.89 22.00 2.80
N LEU A 448 1.18 20.71 3.07
CA LEU A 448 0.14 19.69 3.26
C LEU A 448 -0.63 19.91 4.56
N LYS A 449 0.07 20.32 5.62
CA LYS A 449 -0.54 20.70 6.89
C LYS A 449 -1.48 21.90 6.70
N ASP A 450 -1.02 22.91 5.96
CA ASP A 450 -1.75 24.15 5.69
C ASP A 450 -2.96 23.94 4.75
N ALA A 451 -2.98 22.83 4.00
CA ALA A 451 -4.11 22.39 3.18
C ALA A 451 -5.24 21.73 4.00
N ILE A 452 -5.00 21.32 5.25
CA ILE A 452 -6.06 20.81 6.13
C ILE A 452 -6.76 22.00 6.80
N ARG A 453 -7.81 22.51 6.16
CA ARG A 453 -8.51 23.70 6.63
C ARG A 453 -9.61 23.36 7.64
N ILE A 454 -9.61 24.11 8.74
CA ILE A 454 -10.73 24.13 9.70
C ILE A 454 -11.99 24.75 9.05
N GLU A 455 -11.84 25.49 7.96
CA GLU A 455 -12.92 26.10 7.15
C GLU A 455 -13.85 25.04 6.52
N ASP A 456 -13.31 23.89 6.14
CA ASP A 456 -14.04 22.84 5.41
C ASP A 456 -14.90 21.95 6.33
N ILE A 457 -14.95 22.26 7.64
CA ILE A 457 -15.75 21.54 8.63
C ILE A 457 -17.22 22.00 8.54
N SER A 458 -18.00 21.26 7.76
CA SER A 458 -19.46 21.38 7.68
C SER A 458 -20.18 20.74 8.88
N TYR A 459 -21.49 21.04 9.02
CA TYR A 459 -22.42 20.12 9.70
C TYR A 459 -22.54 18.82 8.89
N TYR A 460 -23.19 17.78 9.43
CA TYR A 460 -23.33 16.46 8.77
C TYR A 460 -24.16 16.48 7.47
N GLU A 461 -23.60 17.04 6.42
CA GLU A 461 -24.12 17.02 5.06
C GLU A 461 -23.12 16.29 4.16
N ASP A 462 -23.60 15.25 3.47
CA ASP A 462 -22.85 14.59 2.41
C ASP A 462 -22.84 15.50 1.18
N SER A 463 -21.88 16.43 1.12
CA SER A 463 -21.42 16.98 -0.16
C SER A 463 -20.48 15.98 -0.80
N ASP A 464 -20.89 15.39 -1.93
CA ASP A 464 -19.95 14.79 -2.87
C ASP A 464 -19.03 15.91 -3.40
N ASP A 465 -17.75 15.59 -3.65
CA ASP A 465 -16.73 16.58 -4.06
C ASP A 465 -17.01 17.12 -5.48
N ASP A 466 -17.71 18.26 -5.55
CA ASP A 466 -17.85 19.05 -6.79
C ASP A 466 -16.51 19.72 -7.15
N PHE A 467 -15.83 19.18 -8.15
CA PHE A 467 -14.65 19.81 -8.74
C PHE A 467 -15.06 21.11 -9.47
N VAL A 468 -14.57 22.25 -8.97
CA VAL A 468 -14.74 23.55 -9.64
C VAL A 468 -13.70 23.70 -10.74
N ASP A 469 -14.11 23.52 -12.00
CA ASP A 469 -13.29 23.89 -13.16
C ASP A 469 -13.11 25.43 -13.21
N LEU A 470 -11.87 25.88 -13.03
CA LEU A 470 -11.46 27.26 -13.21
C LEU A 470 -10.84 27.46 -14.60
N GLU A 471 -11.68 27.78 -15.59
CA GLU A 471 -11.21 28.31 -16.87
C GLU A 471 -10.76 29.78 -16.69
N GLU A 472 -9.47 30.00 -16.40
CA GLU A 472 -8.85 31.33 -16.56
C GLU A 472 -8.44 31.58 -18.01
N GLU A 473 -9.03 32.60 -18.65
CA GLU A 473 -8.51 33.12 -19.92
C GLU A 473 -7.14 33.76 -19.71
N LEU A 474 -6.09 33.18 -20.32
CA LEU A 474 -4.74 33.71 -20.27
C LEU A 474 -4.68 35.15 -20.84
N PRO A 475 -4.18 36.15 -20.08
CA PRO A 475 -4.17 37.53 -20.55
C PRO A 475 -3.22 37.73 -21.74
N ASN A 476 -3.74 38.39 -22.78
CA ASN A 476 -3.05 38.77 -24.01
C ASN A 476 -1.94 39.83 -23.77
N GLU A 477 -0.83 39.42 -23.17
CA GLU A 477 0.37 40.25 -23.06
C GLU A 477 1.27 40.17 -24.30
N LYS A 478 2.08 41.21 -24.50
CA LYS A 478 2.91 41.38 -25.69
C LYS A 478 4.00 40.30 -25.80
N ARG A 479 4.01 39.61 -26.94
CA ARG A 479 5.13 38.74 -27.36
C ARG A 479 6.42 39.55 -27.51
N PHE A 480 7.57 38.92 -27.24
CA PHE A 480 8.89 39.51 -27.49
C PHE A 480 9.18 39.56 -29.00
N SER A 481 10.09 40.44 -29.43
CA SER A 481 10.18 40.88 -30.85
C SER A 481 11.35 40.31 -31.67
N LYS A 482 12.11 39.33 -31.14
CA LYS A 482 13.24 38.67 -31.83
C LYS A 482 13.47 37.25 -31.32
N THR A 483 14.18 37.13 -30.19
CA THR A 483 14.52 35.85 -29.55
C THR A 483 14.49 36.00 -28.04
N LYS A 484 14.14 34.92 -27.34
CA LYS A 484 14.12 34.85 -25.87
C LYS A 484 15.06 33.74 -25.41
N ARG A 485 15.93 34.06 -24.45
CA ARG A 485 16.83 33.10 -23.81
C ARG A 485 16.24 32.69 -22.46
N ILE A 486 15.93 31.41 -22.34
CA ILE A 486 15.35 30.77 -21.15
C ILE A 486 16.44 29.93 -20.49
N ARG A 487 16.43 29.85 -19.15
CA ARG A 487 17.26 28.93 -18.38
C ARG A 487 16.38 28.20 -17.39
N GLY A 488 16.67 26.95 -17.12
CA GLY A 488 15.93 26.16 -16.15
C GLY A 488 16.74 25.01 -15.61
N HIS A 489 16.16 24.35 -14.61
CA HIS A 489 16.68 23.18 -13.94
C HIS A 489 15.59 22.10 -13.95
N PHE A 490 15.99 20.84 -14.01
CA PHE A 490 15.10 19.69 -13.99
C PHE A 490 15.70 18.56 -13.14
N GLU A 491 14.87 17.97 -12.28
CA GLU A 491 15.23 16.81 -11.47
C GLU A 491 14.28 15.63 -11.75
N LEU A 492 14.84 14.43 -11.86
CA LEU A 492 14.11 13.17 -12.01
C LEU A 492 14.64 12.15 -10.99
N GLY A 493 13.77 11.71 -10.07
CA GLY A 493 14.14 10.80 -8.99
C GLY A 493 14.29 9.32 -9.40
N LEU A 494 15.00 8.57 -8.54
CA LEU A 494 15.24 7.13 -8.70
C LEU A 494 13.93 6.31 -8.72
N GLN A 495 13.86 5.28 -9.56
CA GLN A 495 12.67 4.40 -9.65
C GLN A 495 13.02 2.91 -9.42
N PHE A 496 12.39 2.26 -8.43
CA PHE A 496 12.57 0.82 -8.20
C PHE A 496 11.68 -0.03 -9.13
N HIS A 497 12.22 -1.14 -9.64
CA HIS A 497 11.56 -2.02 -10.62
C HIS A 497 10.26 -2.62 -10.08
N LEU A 498 10.29 -3.04 -8.81
CA LEU A 498 9.16 -3.66 -8.10
C LEU A 498 8.60 -4.89 -8.84
N SER A 499 9.48 -5.79 -9.29
CA SER A 499 9.08 -7.14 -9.69
C SER A 499 8.39 -7.84 -8.52
N ILE A 500 7.21 -8.43 -8.74
CA ILE A 500 6.43 -9.07 -7.67
C ILE A 500 7.10 -10.37 -7.21
N GLU A 501 7.80 -11.06 -8.13
CA GLU A 501 8.79 -12.07 -7.78
C GLU A 501 10.12 -11.39 -7.41
N SER A 502 10.76 -11.81 -6.32
CA SER A 502 12.12 -11.40 -5.94
C SER A 502 13.19 -12.23 -6.65
N ASN A 503 14.43 -11.73 -6.72
CA ASN A 503 15.52 -12.46 -7.37
C ASN A 503 15.72 -13.82 -6.68
N THR A 504 15.64 -14.88 -7.50
CA THR A 504 15.54 -16.27 -7.05
C THR A 504 16.36 -17.18 -7.95
N THR A 505 17.13 -18.09 -7.36
CA THR A 505 17.85 -19.15 -8.07
C THR A 505 17.78 -20.46 -7.27
N VAL A 506 17.55 -21.57 -7.97
CA VAL A 506 17.81 -22.93 -7.47
C VAL A 506 19.00 -23.48 -8.23
N CYS A 507 19.98 -24.03 -7.53
CA CYS A 507 21.15 -24.69 -8.11
C CYS A 507 21.20 -26.14 -7.63
N ILE A 508 21.43 -27.07 -8.56
CA ILE A 508 21.53 -28.50 -8.34
C ILE A 508 22.93 -28.93 -8.79
N PRO A 509 23.77 -29.51 -7.92
CA PRO A 509 25.06 -30.02 -8.34
C PRO A 509 24.88 -31.31 -9.14
N ARG A 510 25.76 -31.50 -10.12
CA ARG A 510 25.95 -32.74 -10.88
C ARG A 510 27.36 -33.26 -10.61
N GLU A 511 27.64 -34.51 -11.01
CA GLU A 511 29.00 -35.11 -10.90
C GLU A 511 30.09 -34.20 -11.49
N ASP A 512 29.72 -33.42 -12.50
CA ASP A 512 30.63 -32.75 -13.39
C ASP A 512 30.25 -31.27 -13.61
N GLY A 513 29.41 -30.68 -12.76
CA GLY A 513 28.99 -29.29 -12.95
C GLY A 513 27.80 -28.86 -12.10
N LEU A 514 27.11 -27.82 -12.54
CA LEU A 514 25.92 -27.27 -11.90
C LEU A 514 24.79 -27.10 -12.92
N PHE A 515 23.57 -27.38 -12.49
CA PHE A 515 22.34 -27.10 -13.23
C PHE A 515 21.47 -26.12 -12.44
N LEU A 516 21.03 -25.04 -13.08
CA LEU A 516 20.35 -23.94 -12.39
C LEU A 516 18.99 -23.61 -13.00
N TYR A 517 18.00 -23.43 -12.13
CA TYR A 517 16.80 -22.65 -12.41
C TYR A 517 17.01 -21.24 -11.88
N SER A 518 17.30 -20.27 -12.74
CA SER A 518 17.52 -18.88 -12.33
C SER A 518 16.46 -17.96 -12.91
N SER A 519 15.90 -17.06 -12.10
CA SER A 519 14.98 -16.04 -12.59
C SER A 519 15.79 -14.88 -13.19
N THR A 520 16.14 -15.00 -14.47
CA THR A 520 17.01 -14.07 -15.23
C THR A 520 16.38 -13.67 -16.57
N GLN A 521 16.79 -12.52 -17.12
CA GLN A 521 16.56 -12.10 -18.50
C GLN A 521 17.74 -12.45 -19.42
N TYR A 522 18.93 -12.68 -18.87
CA TYR A 522 20.16 -12.96 -19.64
C TYR A 522 20.88 -14.16 -19.02
N MET A 523 20.76 -15.33 -19.67
CA MET A 523 21.31 -16.59 -19.17
C MET A 523 22.84 -16.59 -19.24
N ASP A 524 23.41 -16.16 -20.36
CA ASP A 524 24.85 -16.20 -20.64
C ASP A 524 25.65 -15.36 -19.63
N LEU A 525 25.12 -14.20 -19.22
CA LEU A 525 25.75 -13.38 -18.19
C LEU A 525 25.68 -14.04 -16.80
N VAL A 526 24.61 -14.77 -16.48
CA VAL A 526 24.53 -15.58 -15.25
C VAL A 526 25.55 -16.72 -15.30
N GLN A 527 25.62 -17.44 -16.43
CA GLN A 527 26.58 -18.53 -16.66
C GLN A 527 28.01 -18.04 -16.47
N THR A 528 28.37 -16.97 -17.20
CA THR A 528 29.69 -16.29 -17.15
C THR A 528 30.02 -15.78 -15.74
N SER A 529 29.04 -15.26 -15.01
CA SER A 529 29.24 -14.81 -13.63
C SER A 529 29.57 -15.98 -12.68
N ILE A 530 28.94 -17.14 -12.89
CA ILE A 530 29.19 -18.35 -12.10
C ILE A 530 30.52 -18.99 -12.47
N THR A 531 30.85 -19.08 -13.76
CA THR A 531 32.10 -19.72 -14.24
C THR A 531 33.33 -18.94 -13.78
N ASN A 532 33.29 -17.61 -13.88
CA ASN A 532 34.33 -16.74 -13.31
C ASN A 532 34.43 -16.85 -11.77
N ALA A 533 33.31 -16.95 -11.05
CA ALA A 533 33.31 -17.04 -9.59
C ALA A 533 33.79 -18.40 -9.05
N LEU A 534 33.53 -19.49 -9.77
CA LEU A 534 33.89 -20.86 -9.37
C LEU A 534 35.13 -21.41 -10.08
N ASN A 535 35.69 -20.68 -11.04
CA ASN A 535 36.78 -21.11 -11.92
C ASN A 535 36.47 -22.44 -12.65
N LEU A 536 35.28 -22.50 -13.26
CA LEU A 536 34.77 -23.64 -14.03
C LEU A 536 34.61 -23.25 -15.51
N PRO A 537 34.80 -24.16 -16.48
CA PRO A 537 34.47 -23.86 -17.88
C PRO A 537 32.95 -23.78 -18.12
N ASP A 538 32.52 -22.99 -19.10
CA ASP A 538 31.09 -22.67 -19.32
C ASP A 538 30.22 -23.91 -19.62
N ASN A 539 30.80 -24.92 -20.27
CA ASN A 539 30.12 -26.20 -20.54
C ASN A 539 29.79 -27.04 -19.29
N ARG A 540 30.19 -26.60 -18.09
CA ARG A 540 29.85 -27.23 -16.80
C ARG A 540 28.64 -26.58 -16.14
N ILE A 541 28.15 -25.46 -16.66
CA ILE A 541 27.04 -24.69 -16.09
C ILE A 541 25.88 -24.69 -17.10
N GLU A 542 24.81 -25.41 -16.77
CA GLU A 542 23.57 -25.42 -17.56
C GLU A 542 22.49 -24.61 -16.82
N ILE A 543 21.74 -23.78 -17.54
CA ILE A 543 20.72 -22.89 -16.97
C ILE A 543 19.40 -23.07 -17.73
N GLU A 544 18.31 -23.33 -17.01
CA GLU A 544 16.95 -23.36 -17.56
C GLU A 544 16.11 -22.19 -17.00
N VAL A 545 15.46 -21.43 -17.88
CA VAL A 545 14.58 -20.31 -17.49
C VAL A 545 13.21 -20.49 -18.13
N ARG A 546 12.23 -20.91 -17.32
CA ARG A 546 10.87 -21.16 -17.81
C ARG A 546 10.00 -19.91 -17.93
N ARG A 547 10.12 -18.96 -16.99
CA ARG A 547 9.43 -17.66 -16.95
C ARG A 547 10.01 -16.78 -15.85
N THR A 548 9.68 -15.49 -15.85
CA THR A 548 9.97 -14.54 -14.76
C THR A 548 8.69 -13.81 -14.31
N GLY A 549 8.51 -13.63 -13.00
CA GLY A 549 7.38 -12.91 -12.38
C GLY A 549 7.50 -11.39 -12.42
N GLY A 550 7.85 -10.86 -13.59
CA GLY A 550 8.27 -9.46 -13.80
C GLY A 550 9.77 -9.29 -13.59
N SER A 551 10.39 -8.37 -14.34
CA SER A 551 11.85 -8.15 -14.30
C SER A 551 12.22 -6.69 -14.59
N PHE A 552 11.64 -6.13 -15.66
CA PHE A 552 11.74 -4.72 -16.04
C PHE A 552 13.17 -4.18 -16.26
N GLY A 553 14.16 -5.06 -16.48
CA GLY A 553 15.58 -4.72 -16.69
C GLY A 553 16.49 -5.16 -15.55
N SER A 554 16.02 -5.16 -14.30
CA SER A 554 16.85 -5.53 -13.13
C SER A 554 17.49 -6.92 -13.22
N ARG A 555 16.85 -7.86 -13.93
CA ARG A 555 17.33 -9.25 -14.07
C ARG A 555 18.13 -9.49 -15.34
N ILE A 556 18.64 -8.43 -15.96
CA ILE A 556 19.75 -8.56 -16.92
C ILE A 556 21.04 -8.88 -16.15
N SER A 557 21.27 -8.23 -15.00
CA SER A 557 22.52 -8.35 -14.22
C SER A 557 22.34 -8.58 -12.72
N ARG A 558 21.35 -7.95 -12.05
CA ARG A 558 21.27 -7.94 -10.57
C ARG A 558 20.90 -9.29 -9.98
N CYS A 559 20.29 -10.18 -10.78
CA CYS A 559 20.06 -11.58 -10.43
C CYS A 559 21.36 -12.37 -10.23
N ASN A 560 22.48 -11.93 -10.82
CA ASN A 560 23.75 -12.66 -10.78
C ASN A 560 24.30 -12.78 -9.35
N HIS A 561 24.06 -11.79 -8.49
CA HIS A 561 24.43 -11.85 -7.08
C HIS A 561 23.77 -13.06 -6.36
N VAL A 562 22.49 -13.32 -6.67
CA VAL A 562 21.74 -14.46 -6.11
C VAL A 562 22.20 -15.77 -6.75
N ALA A 563 22.40 -15.78 -8.07
CA ALA A 563 22.79 -16.97 -8.80
C ALA A 563 24.20 -17.45 -8.43
N VAL A 564 25.18 -16.55 -8.34
CA VAL A 564 26.56 -16.86 -7.91
C VAL A 564 26.58 -17.33 -6.45
N GLY A 565 25.87 -16.65 -5.54
CA GLY A 565 25.78 -17.10 -4.14
C GLY A 565 25.14 -18.49 -3.99
N CYS A 566 24.09 -18.75 -4.77
CA CYS A 566 23.42 -20.06 -4.81
C CYS A 566 24.33 -21.15 -5.41
N ALA A 567 25.04 -20.83 -6.49
CA ALA A 567 25.99 -21.73 -7.14
C ALA A 567 27.18 -22.09 -6.23
N LEU A 568 27.78 -21.09 -5.56
CA LEU A 568 28.87 -21.30 -4.61
C LEU A 568 28.45 -22.17 -3.43
N ALA A 569 27.29 -21.92 -2.84
CA ALA A 569 26.76 -22.73 -1.74
C ALA A 569 26.46 -24.18 -2.20
N SER A 570 25.89 -24.36 -3.39
CA SER A 570 25.62 -25.67 -4.00
C SER A 570 26.91 -26.45 -4.24
N TRP A 571 27.91 -25.80 -4.86
CA TRP A 571 29.23 -26.37 -5.16
C TRP A 571 29.98 -26.79 -3.90
N LEU A 572 30.08 -25.91 -2.90
CA LEU A 572 30.83 -26.20 -1.66
C LEU A 572 30.15 -27.25 -0.77
N SER A 573 28.81 -27.33 -0.79
CA SER A 573 28.07 -28.31 0.01
C SER A 573 27.83 -29.65 -0.70
N ASN A 574 28.03 -29.69 -2.02
CA ASN A 574 27.57 -30.77 -2.92
C ASN A 574 26.10 -31.17 -2.66
N ARG A 575 25.23 -30.17 -2.48
CA ARG A 575 23.79 -30.36 -2.26
C ARG A 575 22.98 -29.34 -3.06
N PRO A 576 21.74 -29.67 -3.48
CA PRO A 576 20.84 -28.68 -4.06
C PRO A 576 20.59 -27.52 -3.09
N VAL A 577 20.74 -26.29 -3.59
CA VAL A 577 20.50 -25.04 -2.85
C VAL A 577 19.40 -24.23 -3.54
N ARG A 578 18.54 -23.61 -2.74
CA ARG A 578 17.54 -22.63 -3.18
C ARG A 578 17.81 -21.31 -2.47
N PHE A 579 18.04 -20.24 -3.22
CA PHE A 579 18.18 -18.89 -2.70
C PHE A 579 17.05 -18.02 -3.24
N VAL A 580 16.17 -17.56 -2.35
CA VAL A 580 15.08 -16.60 -2.62
C VAL A 580 15.36 -15.35 -1.80
N GLN A 581 15.44 -14.18 -2.44
CA GLN A 581 15.60 -12.92 -1.72
C GLN A 581 14.30 -12.47 -1.05
N THR A 582 14.38 -11.81 0.11
CA THR A 582 13.25 -11.03 0.64
C THR A 582 13.11 -9.74 -0.18
N ILE A 583 11.94 -9.09 -0.15
CA ILE A 583 11.71 -7.87 -0.93
C ILE A 583 12.61 -6.71 -0.48
N GLU A 584 12.89 -6.61 0.82
CA GLU A 584 13.74 -5.57 1.40
C GLU A 584 15.20 -5.74 1.00
N ASN A 585 15.73 -6.97 1.05
CA ASN A 585 17.08 -7.26 0.56
C ASN A 585 17.16 -7.03 -0.95
N ASN A 586 16.14 -7.45 -1.72
CA ASN A 586 16.07 -7.21 -3.16
C ASN A 586 16.08 -5.70 -3.48
N MET A 587 15.34 -4.88 -2.71
CA MET A 587 15.33 -3.42 -2.82
C MET A 587 16.66 -2.76 -2.40
N ARG A 588 17.38 -3.34 -1.44
CA ARG A 588 18.69 -2.84 -1.00
C ARG A 588 19.82 -3.13 -2.00
N ILE A 589 19.81 -4.27 -2.68
CA ILE A 589 20.95 -4.71 -3.50
C ILE A 589 20.79 -4.51 -5.02
N SER A 590 19.57 -4.35 -5.53
CA SER A 590 19.33 -4.37 -6.99
C SER A 590 19.53 -3.02 -7.69
N GLY A 591 19.84 -1.95 -6.95
CA GLY A 591 19.80 -0.59 -7.50
C GLY A 591 18.40 -0.19 -7.95
N LYS A 592 18.31 0.92 -8.68
CA LYS A 592 17.08 1.50 -9.24
C LYS A 592 17.35 1.97 -10.68
N ARG A 593 16.33 2.53 -11.34
CA ARG A 593 16.53 3.47 -12.45
C ARG A 593 17.41 4.63 -11.97
N PHE A 594 18.30 5.09 -12.84
CA PHE A 594 19.12 6.28 -12.69
C PHE A 594 18.27 7.51 -12.36
N ALA A 595 18.73 8.32 -11.41
CA ALA A 595 18.20 9.66 -11.20
C ALA A 595 18.98 10.62 -12.10
N CYS A 596 18.31 11.65 -12.60
CA CYS A 596 18.90 12.64 -13.50
C CYS A 596 18.67 14.04 -12.94
N ILE A 597 19.72 14.85 -12.85
CA ILE A 597 19.61 16.30 -12.65
C ILE A 597 20.17 17.01 -13.88
N ALA A 598 19.53 18.09 -14.31
CA ALA A 598 19.85 18.74 -15.57
C ALA A 598 19.68 20.26 -15.54
N ASP A 599 20.72 20.98 -15.92
CA ASP A 599 20.72 22.42 -16.14
C ASP A 599 20.67 22.71 -17.63
N TYR A 600 19.77 23.60 -18.05
CA TYR A 600 19.63 23.98 -19.45
C TYR A 600 19.60 25.48 -19.72
N THR A 601 19.99 25.82 -20.94
CA THR A 601 19.74 27.10 -21.58
C THR A 601 19.16 26.84 -22.97
N VAL A 602 18.00 27.43 -23.27
CA VAL A 602 17.41 27.37 -24.61
C VAL A 602 17.17 28.78 -25.14
N THR A 603 17.37 28.99 -26.44
CA THR A 603 17.00 30.24 -27.12
C THR A 603 15.91 29.94 -28.13
N VAL A 604 14.80 30.67 -28.08
CA VAL A 604 13.62 30.46 -28.93
C VAL A 604 13.22 31.72 -29.69
N ASP A 605 12.53 31.55 -30.81
CA ASP A 605 11.83 32.64 -31.52
C ASP A 605 10.41 32.86 -30.99
N GLU A 606 9.70 33.84 -31.56
CA GLU A 606 8.33 34.23 -31.15
C GLU A 606 7.26 33.14 -31.38
N GLN A 607 7.59 32.04 -32.05
CA GLN A 607 6.73 30.87 -32.27
C GLN A 607 7.13 29.68 -31.36
N GLY A 608 8.07 29.89 -30.43
CA GLY A 608 8.62 28.86 -29.56
C GLY A 608 9.60 27.90 -30.26
N ARG A 609 10.08 28.21 -31.48
CA ARG A 609 11.01 27.34 -32.21
C ARG A 609 12.43 27.47 -31.67
N ILE A 610 13.05 26.35 -31.34
CA ILE A 610 14.40 26.28 -30.75
C ILE A 610 15.46 26.72 -31.77
N GLN A 611 16.19 27.78 -31.42
CA GLN A 611 17.29 28.34 -32.20
C GLN A 611 18.66 27.84 -31.71
N SER A 612 18.79 27.62 -30.40
CA SER A 612 19.94 26.95 -29.77
C SER A 612 19.53 26.32 -28.44
N TYR A 613 20.22 25.24 -28.05
CA TYR A 613 19.96 24.52 -26.82
C TYR A 613 21.26 23.99 -26.24
N THR A 614 21.50 24.28 -24.96
CA THR A 614 22.59 23.68 -24.18
C THR A 614 21.97 22.96 -23.00
N LEU A 615 22.23 21.65 -22.89
CA LEU A 615 21.79 20.77 -21.81
C LEU A 615 23.03 20.15 -21.17
N ASN A 616 23.21 20.37 -19.87
CA ASN A 616 24.21 19.66 -19.08
C ASN A 616 23.47 18.82 -18.05
N PHE A 617 23.64 17.51 -18.09
CA PHE A 617 22.95 16.60 -17.19
C PHE A 617 23.90 15.61 -16.53
N TYR A 618 23.45 15.08 -15.40
CA TYR A 618 24.20 14.21 -14.53
C TYR A 618 23.30 13.06 -14.09
N GLU A 619 23.72 11.82 -14.33
CA GLU A 619 22.98 10.63 -13.92
C GLU A 619 23.69 9.91 -12.76
N ASP A 620 22.96 9.59 -11.69
CA ASP A 620 23.46 8.80 -10.55
C ASP A 620 23.61 7.33 -10.95
N MET A 621 24.85 6.85 -10.98
CA MET A 621 25.21 5.47 -11.30
C MET A 621 25.24 4.55 -10.06
N GLY A 622 25.19 5.11 -8.84
CA GLY A 622 25.67 4.42 -7.65
C GLY A 622 27.18 4.17 -7.71
N PHE A 623 27.66 3.13 -7.04
CA PHE A 623 29.11 2.86 -6.90
C PHE A 623 29.82 2.37 -8.19
N SER A 624 29.10 2.16 -9.30
CA SER A 624 29.67 1.58 -10.53
C SER A 624 28.94 2.04 -11.81
N THR A 625 29.73 2.48 -12.80
CA THR A 625 29.28 2.90 -14.14
C THR A 625 28.95 1.76 -15.11
N ASN A 626 29.01 0.49 -14.68
CA ASN A 626 28.93 -0.68 -15.57
C ASN A 626 27.65 -0.78 -16.43
N GLU A 627 26.59 -0.03 -16.10
CA GLU A 627 25.32 -0.01 -16.83
C GLU A 627 24.87 1.41 -17.20
N SER A 628 25.82 2.34 -17.40
CA SER A 628 25.53 3.71 -17.84
C SER A 628 24.76 3.72 -19.17
N PRO A 629 23.59 4.39 -19.25
CA PRO A 629 22.81 4.48 -20.48
C PRO A 629 23.12 5.75 -21.29
N ILE A 630 24.03 6.61 -20.82
CA ILE A 630 24.19 8.00 -21.29
C ILE A 630 24.46 8.08 -22.80
N ASP A 631 25.51 7.40 -23.27
CA ASP A 631 25.99 7.53 -24.65
C ASP A 631 25.10 6.75 -25.64
N ASP A 632 24.68 5.54 -25.27
CA ASP A 632 23.92 4.65 -26.15
C ASP A 632 22.42 4.95 -26.19
N PHE A 633 21.85 5.57 -25.15
CA PHE A 633 20.40 5.76 -25.02
C PHE A 633 19.96 7.16 -24.59
N THR A 634 20.54 7.77 -23.54
CA THR A 634 20.06 9.08 -23.04
C THR A 634 20.31 10.20 -24.07
N ILE A 635 21.57 10.41 -24.48
CA ILE A 635 21.94 11.46 -25.44
C ILE A 635 21.22 11.29 -26.80
N PRO A 636 21.10 10.07 -27.37
CA PRO A 636 20.29 9.83 -28.56
C PRO A 636 18.80 10.16 -28.41
N ALA A 637 18.22 10.01 -27.21
CA ALA A 637 16.80 10.23 -26.95
C ALA A 637 16.42 11.68 -26.60
N VAL A 638 17.36 12.50 -26.13
CA VAL A 638 17.12 13.94 -25.80
C VAL A 638 16.36 14.69 -26.90
N PRO A 639 16.65 14.56 -28.22
CA PRO A 639 15.87 15.24 -29.26
C PRO A 639 14.39 14.85 -29.35
N ASN A 640 13.97 13.72 -28.76
CA ASN A 640 12.66 13.12 -28.92
C ASN A 640 12.20 13.11 -30.40
N CYS A 641 11.17 13.88 -30.75
CA CYS A 641 10.61 14.00 -32.10
C CYS A 641 10.85 15.40 -32.72
N TYR A 642 11.74 16.20 -32.15
CA TYR A 642 11.98 17.60 -32.49
C TYR A 642 13.15 17.79 -33.45
N ASN A 643 13.17 18.93 -34.15
CA ASN A 643 14.25 19.34 -35.05
C ASN A 643 15.57 19.59 -34.29
N LYS A 644 16.41 18.55 -34.15
CA LYS A 644 17.79 18.71 -33.70
C LYS A 644 18.61 19.47 -34.75
N THR A 645 19.10 20.65 -34.39
CA THR A 645 20.02 21.44 -35.21
C THR A 645 21.46 21.32 -34.68
N SER A 646 22.44 21.80 -35.45
CA SER A 646 23.86 21.84 -35.03
C SER A 646 24.14 22.81 -33.87
N SER A 647 23.16 23.61 -33.45
CA SER A 647 23.23 24.50 -32.27
C SER A 647 22.76 23.83 -30.97
N TRP A 648 22.55 22.50 -30.98
CA TRP A 648 22.27 21.69 -29.79
C TRP A 648 23.58 21.14 -29.21
N GLN A 649 23.85 21.47 -27.95
CA GLN A 649 24.99 20.98 -27.16
C GLN A 649 24.45 20.18 -25.97
N ILE A 650 24.66 18.86 -25.98
CA ILE A 650 24.14 17.94 -24.98
C ILE A 650 25.35 17.27 -24.31
N ASN A 651 25.52 17.50 -23.01
CA ASN A 651 26.63 16.98 -22.22
C ASN A 651 26.07 16.13 -21.07
N GLY A 652 26.22 14.80 -21.16
CA GLY A 652 25.85 13.87 -20.09
C GLY A 652 27.07 13.46 -19.27
N ASN A 653 26.91 13.34 -17.95
CA ASN A 653 27.98 12.97 -17.03
C ASN A 653 27.52 11.84 -16.08
N ASN A 654 28.37 10.83 -15.91
CA ASN A 654 28.17 9.81 -14.90
C ASN A 654 28.57 10.32 -13.51
N VAL A 655 27.70 10.16 -12.52
CA VAL A 655 28.00 10.45 -11.11
C VAL A 655 28.17 9.15 -10.34
N ILE A 656 29.35 8.96 -9.73
CA ILE A 656 29.58 7.87 -8.78
C ILE A 656 29.16 8.33 -7.38
N THR A 657 28.40 7.48 -6.70
CA THR A 657 27.94 7.70 -5.32
C THR A 657 28.13 6.42 -4.49
N ASP A 658 28.08 6.51 -3.15
CA ASP A 658 28.12 5.34 -2.26
C ASP A 658 26.81 4.52 -2.27
N ALA A 659 25.87 4.83 -3.17
CA ALA A 659 24.63 4.09 -3.33
C ALA A 659 24.83 2.76 -4.09
N PRO A 660 23.94 1.77 -3.91
CA PRO A 660 23.94 0.55 -4.73
C PRO A 660 23.88 0.90 -6.22
N SER A 661 24.77 0.32 -7.03
CA SER A 661 24.87 0.56 -8.47
C SER A 661 23.49 0.42 -9.13
N ASN A 662 23.04 1.51 -9.77
CA ASN A 662 21.80 1.58 -10.51
C ASN A 662 21.87 0.68 -11.75
N SER A 663 20.71 0.33 -12.30
CA SER A 663 20.59 -0.77 -13.26
C SER A 663 19.46 -0.55 -14.26
N TRP A 664 19.57 -1.22 -15.41
CA TRP A 664 18.62 -1.17 -16.52
C TRP A 664 17.17 -1.17 -16.04
N PHE A 665 16.40 -0.17 -16.49
CA PHE A 665 14.96 -0.11 -16.32
C PHE A 665 14.30 -0.03 -17.71
N ARG A 666 13.09 -0.57 -17.88
CA ARG A 666 12.26 -0.39 -19.10
C ARG A 666 12.30 1.06 -19.60
N ALA A 667 12.65 1.27 -20.87
CA ALA A 667 13.07 2.57 -21.41
C ALA A 667 14.31 3.12 -20.68
N PRO A 668 15.49 2.48 -20.83
CA PRO A 668 16.72 2.88 -20.15
C PRO A 668 17.35 4.07 -20.85
N GLY A 669 17.63 5.16 -20.13
CA GLY A 669 18.15 6.42 -20.67
C GLY A 669 17.16 7.19 -21.53
N THR A 670 16.32 6.50 -22.30
CA THR A 670 15.37 7.14 -23.21
C THR A 670 14.24 7.88 -22.48
N LEU A 671 13.83 7.41 -21.30
CA LEU A 671 12.84 8.13 -20.48
C LEU A 671 13.46 9.39 -19.88
N GLU A 672 14.69 9.29 -19.40
CA GLU A 672 15.48 10.36 -18.82
C GLU A 672 15.72 11.47 -19.87
N GLY A 673 16.18 11.08 -21.06
CA GLY A 673 16.42 11.97 -22.21
C GLY A 673 15.15 12.70 -22.68
N ILE A 674 14.05 11.97 -22.86
CA ILE A 674 12.78 12.55 -23.30
C ILE A 674 12.20 13.47 -22.21
N ALA A 675 12.22 13.07 -20.94
CA ALA A 675 11.66 13.86 -19.85
C ALA A 675 12.36 15.22 -19.68
N MET A 676 13.70 15.25 -19.82
CA MET A 676 14.47 16.50 -19.83
C MET A 676 13.97 17.47 -20.92
N THR A 677 13.80 16.98 -22.15
CA THR A 677 13.37 17.85 -23.26
C THR A 677 11.89 18.21 -23.20
N GLU A 678 11.01 17.31 -22.77
CA GLU A 678 9.59 17.65 -22.56
C GLU A 678 9.39 18.72 -21.49
N ASN A 679 10.20 18.71 -20.42
CA ASN A 679 10.22 19.81 -19.43
C ASN A 679 10.62 21.15 -20.08
N VAL A 680 11.63 21.14 -20.95
CA VAL A 680 12.05 22.33 -21.70
C VAL A 680 10.96 22.81 -22.64
N MET A 681 10.24 21.92 -23.33
CA MET A 681 9.13 22.27 -24.23
C MET A 681 7.99 22.95 -23.47
N GLU A 682 7.65 22.44 -22.28
CA GLU A 682 6.63 23.03 -21.41
C GLU A 682 7.05 24.42 -20.90
N HIS A 683 8.31 24.56 -20.47
CA HIS A 683 8.87 25.84 -20.02
C HIS A 683 8.94 26.88 -21.16
N ILE A 684 9.25 26.45 -22.39
CA ILE A 684 9.14 27.32 -23.57
C ILE A 684 7.71 27.80 -23.74
N ALA A 685 6.71 26.91 -23.71
CA ALA A 685 5.31 27.27 -23.90
C ALA A 685 4.81 28.32 -22.90
N TRP A 686 5.16 28.14 -21.62
CA TRP A 686 4.92 29.12 -20.57
C TRP A 686 5.58 30.48 -20.87
N GLU A 687 6.87 30.48 -21.19
CA GLU A 687 7.66 31.69 -21.41
C GLU A 687 7.30 32.44 -22.71
N VAL A 688 6.75 31.77 -23.73
CA VAL A 688 6.28 32.42 -24.98
C VAL A 688 4.77 32.69 -24.99
N LYS A 689 4.03 32.24 -23.96
CA LYS A 689 2.57 32.35 -23.83
C LYS A 689 1.83 31.75 -25.03
N MET A 690 2.10 30.46 -25.28
CA MET A 690 1.45 29.66 -26.32
C MET A 690 0.96 28.33 -25.75
N ASP A 691 -0.01 27.71 -26.43
CA ASP A 691 -0.44 26.34 -26.12
C ASP A 691 0.77 25.39 -26.19
N PRO A 692 1.02 24.55 -25.17
CA PRO A 692 2.15 23.62 -25.17
C PRO A 692 2.15 22.61 -26.33
N VAL A 693 1.00 22.36 -26.95
CA VAL A 693 0.86 21.52 -28.14
C VAL A 693 1.31 22.26 -29.41
N ASP A 694 0.99 23.56 -29.53
CA ASP A 694 1.44 24.39 -30.66
C ASP A 694 2.97 24.54 -30.66
N VAL A 695 3.58 24.75 -29.49
CA VAL A 695 5.05 24.83 -29.37
C VAL A 695 5.72 23.51 -29.77
N ARG A 696 5.15 22.36 -29.37
CA ARG A 696 5.62 21.05 -29.83
C ARG A 696 5.47 20.89 -31.34
N TYR A 697 4.29 21.19 -31.89
CA TYR A 697 4.01 21.13 -33.33
C TYR A 697 4.98 21.98 -34.16
N ASN A 698 5.31 23.19 -33.69
CA ASN A 698 6.25 24.10 -34.34
C ASN A 698 7.70 23.59 -34.36
N ASN A 699 8.08 22.71 -33.44
CA ASN A 699 9.42 22.14 -33.34
C ASN A 699 9.56 20.75 -34.00
N ILE A 700 8.47 20.07 -34.35
CA ILE A 700 8.50 18.77 -35.06
C ILE A 700 8.90 18.98 -36.56
N PRO A 701 9.77 18.13 -37.15
CA PRO A 701 10.11 18.17 -38.58
C PRO A 701 8.89 18.05 -39.50
N ASP A 702 8.88 18.78 -40.63
CA ASP A 702 7.73 18.81 -41.55
C ASP A 702 7.46 17.48 -42.26
N ASP A 703 8.49 16.64 -42.41
CA ASP A 703 8.42 15.28 -42.95
C ASP A 703 8.06 14.22 -41.89
N SER A 704 8.10 14.57 -40.60
CA SER A 704 7.82 13.65 -39.50
C SER A 704 6.36 13.17 -39.51
N TYR A 705 6.17 11.85 -39.39
CA TYR A 705 4.83 11.26 -39.27
C TYR A 705 4.08 11.75 -38.01
N MET A 706 4.80 12.11 -36.93
CA MET A 706 4.19 12.69 -35.73
C MET A 706 3.46 14.01 -36.00
N LYS A 707 3.92 14.81 -36.97
CA LYS A 707 3.26 16.07 -37.35
C LYS A 707 1.88 15.83 -37.99
N LYS A 708 1.68 14.66 -38.60
CA LYS A 708 0.38 14.22 -39.15
C LYS A 708 -0.53 13.63 -38.07
N LEU A 709 0.02 12.90 -37.10
CA LEU A 709 -0.74 12.26 -36.03
C LEU A 709 -1.20 13.21 -34.92
N LEU A 710 -0.37 14.18 -34.54
CA LEU A 710 -0.65 15.05 -33.38
C LEU A 710 -2.02 15.77 -33.48
N PRO A 711 -2.45 16.34 -34.62
CA PRO A 711 -3.79 16.90 -34.78
C PRO A 711 -4.94 15.92 -34.51
N ASP A 712 -4.76 14.62 -34.80
CA ASP A 712 -5.80 13.61 -34.59
C ASP A 712 -5.83 13.11 -33.14
N PHE A 713 -4.67 13.03 -32.46
CA PHE A 713 -4.64 12.77 -31.02
C PHE A 713 -5.33 13.89 -30.22
N ILE A 714 -5.14 15.16 -30.59
CA ILE A 714 -5.84 16.30 -29.96
C ILE A 714 -7.37 16.14 -30.08
N LYS A 715 -7.88 15.73 -31.25
CA LYS A 715 -9.32 15.49 -31.46
C LYS A 715 -9.87 14.34 -30.62
N GLN A 716 -9.06 13.33 -30.32
CA GLN A 716 -9.47 12.20 -29.47
C GLN A 716 -9.47 12.58 -27.97
N ILE A 717 -8.60 13.51 -27.56
CA ILE A 717 -8.45 13.95 -26.16
C ILE A 717 -9.43 15.09 -25.82
N ARG A 718 -9.74 15.98 -26.78
CA ARG A 718 -10.76 17.04 -26.62
C ARG A 718 -12.16 16.42 -26.62
N ILE A 719 -12.61 15.97 -25.46
CA ILE A 719 -13.99 15.55 -25.21
C ILE A 719 -14.92 16.72 -25.57
N PRO A 720 -15.93 16.54 -26.45
CA PRO A 720 -16.93 17.57 -26.68
C PRO A 720 -17.75 17.79 -25.40
N SER A 721 -17.86 19.02 -24.93
CA SER A 721 -18.61 19.42 -23.72
C SER A 721 -20.13 19.20 -23.80
N THR A 722 -20.62 18.49 -24.83
CA THR A 722 -22.05 18.38 -25.18
C THR A 722 -22.54 16.95 -25.42
N THR A 723 -21.71 15.92 -25.20
CA THR A 723 -22.16 14.51 -25.26
C THR A 723 -22.26 13.86 -23.89
N GLN A 724 -23.49 13.89 -23.34
CA GLN A 724 -23.92 12.93 -22.31
C GLN A 724 -23.64 11.49 -22.80
N GLY A 725 -23.12 10.62 -21.92
CA GLY A 725 -23.32 9.18 -22.08
C GLY A 725 -22.11 8.26 -22.29
N HIS A 726 -20.85 8.71 -22.11
CA HIS A 726 -19.73 7.78 -21.94
C HIS A 726 -19.27 7.69 -20.49
N LYS A 727 -19.72 6.61 -19.83
CA LYS A 727 -19.37 6.25 -18.44
C LYS A 727 -17.90 5.82 -18.31
N CYS A 728 -17.38 5.93 -17.08
CA CYS A 728 -16.14 5.32 -16.59
C CYS A 728 -14.79 5.91 -17.05
N PHE A 729 -14.58 7.19 -16.72
CA PHE A 729 -13.28 7.68 -16.22
C PHE A 729 -13.47 8.48 -14.92
N GLN A 730 -13.65 7.76 -13.82
CA GLN A 730 -13.33 8.13 -12.43
C GLN A 730 -12.86 6.84 -11.75
#